data_AF-L0D6M3-F1
#
_entry.id   AF-L0D6M3-F1
#
_cell.length_a   1.000
_cell.length_b   1.000
_cell.length_c   1.000
_cell.angle_alpha   90.00
_cell.angle_beta   90.00
_cell.angle_gamma   90.00
#
_symmetry.space_group_name_H-M   'P 1'
#
loop_
_entity.id
_entity.type
_entity.pdbx_description
1 polymer ?
#
loop_
_entity_poly.entity_id
_entity_poly.type
_entity_poly.pdbx_seq_one_letter_code
_entity_poly.pdbx_strand_id
1 'polypeptide(L)'
;MSSFPRLRPLVRGILVALGVIGGSGAGPAVPKQESPPEKGLHVVPSVENDRLPKDRVLVEICEEGVPPDDTWSPSALKAQEEYMADAFGFSRTPYKYIDTGIRADRANPFLLRAVAQVDLPAGQHRILLRGRGAARLLVDGTLLLKTPFPPPVTDGHSTIPDDSLNLAPDFRFAPPGNRESWTTFTSPGGTHLVILETIVGGRKGSARRPELGETVVAIAREGSDSFRLLAPHKVVPYNDAGWKDFAGEEGLAIGRMDAERRATALHEHAAEWDQRRERGRQWLSTTIDPIVPELAKDIPGFNAIDRFLGAKLTLAAGPTAATRTIDFPKQIRPILEAKCFSCHQGQKVRGQLRLDQSEGVTKGGASGEPAVVPGQPDESLLIDRVTSTDELEAMPPKGDRLSAQEVQLLRQWIEEGASWSPLHEQTITPLTDDLPFLRRVTLDTVGVIPTEAEALQFLADSGPDKRARVIDRLLADPRWADQWMGYWQDVLAENPNILNPTLNNSGPFRWWIYESLLDNKPVDLFVTELIRMRGSLSLGGPAGFAMASQNDVPMAEKAVIVSAAFLGVQTKCARCHDAPAHQSTQQDLFQLAALLGEKPIKLPKTSSVPLDKLHGQGRKSLIQVTLKPGTVVQPAWPFPEFAPANLLEADLPSDATPRDRLAALITGPGNERFAQVIANRAWKRLMGRGLVDPVDDWEKGSPSHPELLRHLGRELVRGEFDLKRLVRLILNSHAYQRGSDLALTETDPHFAARAQRRLSAEQIVDSLFQATGKPFETEEVNLDLDGRRAVANSINLGKPRRAWQLASTSNERDRPSLALPRVQAVVDVLEAFGWRPSRQDALTTRDSSPNLIQPAVLANGTMGVWLTRLSDDHGITQLALEDQPLERLVDRLFLRILTRQPLDDERKSIVAYLQDGYSDRRLEPPTPAAPKERRPPRYVSWSNHLTEEANRIKVEREAEARRGDPPTDRLDAAWRRRLEDVLWTMLNSPEFLFTP
;
A
#
# COMPACT_ATOMS: atom_id res chain seq x y z
N MET A 1 -61.04 3.20 21.83
CA MET A 1 -61.18 4.48 22.55
C MET A 1 -60.23 5.46 21.88
N SER A 2 -60.68 6.41 21.04
CA SER A 2 -61.44 7.65 21.34
C SER A 2 -60.52 8.76 21.88
N SER A 3 -60.38 9.96 21.30
CA SER A 3 -61.23 10.64 20.29
C SER A 3 -60.47 11.68 19.43
N PHE A 4 -60.94 11.93 18.20
CA PHE A 4 -60.72 13.20 17.45
C PHE A 4 -61.66 14.31 17.96
N PRO A 5 -61.31 15.61 17.80
CA PRO A 5 -61.89 16.46 16.73
C PRO A 5 -60.80 17.09 15.81
N ARG A 6 -60.94 17.26 14.48
CA ARG A 6 -61.81 18.16 13.65
C ARG A 6 -61.38 19.65 13.67
N LEU A 7 -61.40 20.48 12.61
CA LEU A 7 -61.59 20.45 11.12
C LEU A 7 -60.89 21.74 10.57
N ARG A 8 -60.25 21.85 9.39
CA ARG A 8 -60.77 21.97 7.99
C ARG A 8 -61.88 23.03 7.76
N PRO A 9 -62.04 23.62 6.54
CA PRO A 9 -61.09 23.85 5.43
C PRO A 9 -61.27 25.25 4.74
N LEU A 10 -60.65 25.47 3.57
CA LEU A 10 -61.23 26.30 2.49
C LEU A 10 -60.83 25.75 1.11
N VAL A 11 -61.61 26.05 0.06
CA VAL A 11 -61.72 25.20 -1.16
C VAL A 11 -62.00 26.02 -2.43
N ARG A 12 -61.31 25.70 -3.53
CA ARG A 12 -61.73 25.69 -4.97
C ARG A 12 -60.48 25.45 -5.85
N GLY A 13 -60.46 24.61 -6.90
CA GLY A 13 -61.44 23.61 -7.34
C GLY A 13 -62.15 23.94 -8.66
N ILE A 14 -61.76 23.26 -9.75
CA ILE A 14 -62.51 22.97 -10.99
C ILE A 14 -61.86 21.72 -11.64
N LEU A 15 -62.59 21.03 -12.52
CA LEU A 15 -62.30 19.67 -12.99
C LEU A 15 -62.51 19.56 -14.53
N VAL A 16 -62.41 18.33 -15.08
CA VAL A 16 -62.79 17.90 -16.46
C VAL A 16 -61.78 18.21 -17.57
N ALA A 17 -61.49 17.34 -18.56
CA ALA A 17 -61.47 15.85 -18.63
C ALA A 17 -60.83 15.39 -19.97
N LEU A 18 -60.46 14.10 -20.05
CA LEU A 18 -60.34 13.25 -21.25
C LEU A 18 -59.32 13.63 -22.35
N GLY A 19 -58.44 12.67 -22.68
CA GLY A 19 -57.47 12.79 -23.77
C GLY A 19 -56.59 11.55 -23.91
N VAL A 20 -57.18 10.36 -24.12
CA VAL A 20 -56.43 9.11 -24.32
C VAL A 20 -56.32 8.78 -25.81
N ILE A 21 -55.14 8.99 -26.39
CA ILE A 21 -54.66 8.29 -27.59
C ILE A 21 -53.18 7.95 -27.33
N GLY A 22 -52.75 6.74 -27.67
CA GLY A 22 -51.43 6.22 -27.31
C GLY A 22 -50.28 6.69 -28.19
N GLY A 23 -49.06 6.52 -27.69
CA GLY A 23 -47.80 6.71 -28.42
C GLY A 23 -46.79 5.64 -27.98
N SER A 24 -46.25 4.89 -28.93
CA SER A 24 -45.35 3.76 -28.74
C SER A 24 -44.19 4.00 -27.76
N GLY A 25 -43.98 3.08 -26.82
CA GLY A 25 -42.70 2.96 -26.14
C GLY A 25 -41.63 2.50 -27.14
N ALA A 26 -40.66 3.37 -27.41
CA ALA A 26 -39.46 3.05 -28.18
C ALA A 26 -38.26 3.11 -27.24
N GLY A 27 -37.63 1.95 -27.00
CA GLY A 27 -36.29 1.93 -26.42
C GLY A 27 -35.28 2.57 -27.39
N PRO A 28 -34.16 3.14 -26.90
CA PRO A 28 -33.16 3.78 -27.74
C PRO A 28 -32.30 2.73 -28.48
N ALA A 29 -32.90 2.06 -29.47
CA ALA A 29 -32.15 1.27 -30.43
C ALA A 29 -31.09 2.16 -31.08
N VAL A 30 -29.81 1.79 -30.95
CA VAL A 30 -28.67 2.58 -31.43
C VAL A 30 -28.79 2.76 -32.95
N PRO A 31 -29.09 3.98 -33.46
CA PRO A 31 -29.35 4.13 -34.88
C PRO A 31 -28.07 4.01 -35.70
N LYS A 32 -28.19 3.50 -36.93
CA LYS A 32 -27.30 3.95 -38.01
C LYS A 32 -27.51 5.46 -38.16
N GLN A 33 -26.58 6.28 -37.66
CA GLN A 33 -26.64 7.72 -37.85
C GLN A 33 -26.12 8.10 -39.24
N GLU A 34 -26.94 7.87 -40.26
CA GLU A 34 -26.82 8.50 -41.58
C GLU A 34 -27.24 9.97 -41.47
N SER A 35 -26.51 10.72 -40.65
CA SER A 35 -26.59 12.18 -40.54
C SER A 35 -25.55 12.79 -41.49
N PRO A 36 -25.95 13.62 -42.48
CA PRO A 36 -24.98 14.28 -43.35
C PRO A 36 -24.05 15.17 -42.51
N PRO A 37 -22.78 15.33 -42.91
CA PRO A 37 -21.80 16.07 -42.11
C PRO A 37 -22.24 17.52 -41.92
N GLU A 38 -22.32 17.95 -40.66
CA GLU A 38 -22.53 19.36 -40.31
C GLU A 38 -21.42 20.21 -40.92
N LYS A 39 -21.78 21.27 -41.65
CA LYS A 39 -20.83 22.21 -42.27
C LYS A 39 -20.25 23.19 -41.25
N GLY A 40 -19.70 22.66 -40.15
CA GLY A 40 -18.73 23.39 -39.34
C GLY A 40 -17.36 23.41 -40.02
N LEU A 41 -16.54 24.44 -39.77
CA LEU A 41 -15.14 24.44 -40.19
C LEU A 41 -14.35 23.45 -39.32
N HIS A 42 -14.34 22.19 -39.72
CA HIS A 42 -13.42 21.20 -39.17
C HIS A 42 -12.01 21.49 -39.68
N VAL A 43 -11.22 22.19 -38.86
CA VAL A 43 -9.79 22.36 -39.12
C VAL A 43 -9.11 21.00 -38.98
N VAL A 44 -8.85 20.36 -40.13
CA VAL A 44 -8.02 19.16 -40.20
C VAL A 44 -6.61 19.55 -39.71
N PRO A 45 -6.04 18.86 -38.71
CA PRO A 45 -4.70 19.18 -38.26
C PRO A 45 -3.70 18.87 -39.38
N SER A 46 -2.84 19.85 -39.70
CA SER A 46 -1.75 19.69 -40.66
C SER A 46 -0.65 18.82 -40.05
N VAL A 47 -0.65 17.53 -40.37
CA VAL A 47 0.40 16.58 -39.98
C VAL A 47 1.35 16.39 -41.15
N GLU A 48 2.65 16.57 -40.91
CA GLU A 48 3.69 16.44 -41.92
C GLU A 48 3.93 14.93 -42.19
N ASN A 49 3.72 14.49 -43.43
CA ASN A 49 3.68 13.05 -43.78
C ASN A 49 5.03 12.32 -43.58
N ASP A 50 6.13 13.04 -43.56
CA ASP A 50 7.49 12.55 -43.29
C ASP A 50 7.76 12.32 -41.80
N ARG A 51 6.98 12.95 -40.91
CA ARG A 51 7.02 12.68 -39.45
C ARG A 51 6.25 11.42 -39.04
N LEU A 52 5.48 10.80 -39.94
CA LEU A 52 4.69 9.62 -39.63
C LEU A 52 5.50 8.31 -39.75
N PRO A 53 5.59 7.49 -38.69
CA PRO A 53 6.20 6.16 -38.78
C PRO A 53 5.35 5.22 -39.65
N LYS A 54 6.02 4.29 -40.35
CA LYS A 54 5.35 3.38 -41.32
C LYS A 54 4.63 2.21 -40.67
N ASP A 55 5.00 1.85 -39.45
CA ASP A 55 4.61 0.63 -38.74
C ASP A 55 3.91 0.89 -37.40
N ARG A 56 3.81 2.16 -36.98
CA ARG A 56 3.34 2.59 -35.65
C ARG A 56 2.29 3.71 -35.76
N VAL A 57 1.58 3.95 -34.66
CA VAL A 57 0.68 5.09 -34.51
C VAL A 57 1.38 6.16 -33.70
N LEU A 58 1.56 7.35 -34.27
CA LEU A 58 2.01 8.54 -33.56
C LEU A 58 0.86 9.03 -32.67
N VAL A 59 1.10 9.19 -31.38
CA VAL A 59 0.12 9.70 -30.42
C VAL A 59 0.64 11.00 -29.82
N GLU A 60 -0.14 12.06 -29.96
CA GLU A 60 0.11 13.42 -29.50
C GLU A 60 -0.85 13.77 -28.36
N ILE A 61 -0.35 14.42 -27.32
CA ILE A 61 -1.18 15.01 -26.26
C ILE A 61 -1.10 16.53 -26.37
N CYS A 62 -2.27 17.16 -26.54
CA CYS A 62 -2.46 18.60 -26.59
C CYS A 62 -3.16 19.05 -25.29
N GLU A 63 -2.42 19.76 -24.44
CA GLU A 63 -2.91 20.36 -23.19
C GLU A 63 -3.25 21.85 -23.36
N GLU A 64 -2.53 22.56 -24.22
CA GLU A 64 -2.74 24.00 -24.46
C GLU A 64 -3.86 24.26 -25.48
N GLY A 65 -4.66 25.31 -25.24
CA GLY A 65 -5.73 25.77 -26.16
C GLY A 65 -7.00 24.92 -26.19
N VAL A 66 -7.09 23.82 -25.41
CA VAL A 66 -8.30 23.01 -25.31
C VAL A 66 -9.42 23.79 -24.60
N PRO A 67 -10.63 23.93 -25.17
CA PRO A 67 -11.73 24.63 -24.50
C PRO A 67 -12.15 23.94 -23.18
N PRO A 68 -12.40 24.69 -22.09
CA PRO A 68 -12.87 24.10 -20.82
C PRO A 68 -14.36 23.74 -20.81
N ASP A 69 -15.14 24.28 -21.76
CA ASP A 69 -16.52 23.88 -22.05
C ASP A 69 -16.55 22.56 -22.85
N ASP A 70 -17.73 21.93 -22.96
CA ASP A 70 -17.94 20.73 -23.78
C ASP A 70 -18.00 21.08 -25.28
N THR A 71 -16.89 21.62 -25.82
CA THR A 71 -16.75 22.09 -27.21
C THR A 71 -15.41 21.70 -27.83
N TRP A 72 -15.36 21.61 -29.15
CA TRP A 72 -14.11 21.39 -29.90
C TRP A 72 -13.37 22.72 -30.11
N SER A 73 -12.03 22.67 -30.17
CA SER A 73 -11.22 23.83 -30.54
C SER A 73 -11.58 24.36 -31.93
N PRO A 74 -11.67 25.69 -32.14
CA PRO A 74 -11.87 26.30 -33.45
C PRO A 74 -10.58 26.32 -34.31
N SER A 75 -9.43 25.94 -33.75
CA SER A 75 -8.13 25.90 -34.42
C SER A 75 -7.37 24.61 -34.15
N ALA A 76 -6.41 24.28 -35.01
CA ALA A 76 -5.54 23.12 -34.81
C ALA A 76 -4.67 23.30 -33.55
N LEU A 77 -4.66 22.28 -32.69
CA LEU A 77 -3.86 22.27 -31.46
C LEU A 77 -2.48 21.65 -31.69
N LYS A 78 -1.45 22.25 -31.08
CA LYS A 78 -0.08 21.72 -31.04
C LYS A 78 0.05 20.68 -29.93
N ALA A 79 0.83 19.63 -30.18
CA ALA A 79 1.26 18.71 -29.14
C ALA A 79 2.19 19.39 -28.12
N GLN A 80 2.10 18.97 -26.87
CA GLN A 80 3.12 19.22 -25.83
C GLN A 80 3.90 17.94 -25.48
N GLU A 81 3.38 16.78 -25.88
CA GLU A 81 3.98 15.46 -25.62
C GLU A 81 3.62 14.50 -26.76
N GLU A 82 4.57 13.66 -27.17
CA GLU A 82 4.41 12.67 -28.24
C GLU A 82 4.87 11.27 -27.76
N TYR A 83 4.24 10.20 -28.27
CA TYR A 83 4.69 8.80 -28.09
C TYR A 83 4.19 7.88 -29.21
N MET A 84 4.69 6.63 -29.26
CA MET A 84 4.38 5.66 -30.31
C MET A 84 3.58 4.47 -29.79
N ALA A 85 2.40 4.22 -30.34
CA ALA A 85 1.58 3.04 -30.07
C ALA A 85 1.63 2.03 -31.23
N ASP A 86 1.15 0.80 -31.00
CA ASP A 86 1.13 -0.26 -32.01
C ASP A 86 -0.14 -0.25 -32.88
N ALA A 87 -1.23 0.32 -32.36
CA ALA A 87 -2.56 0.30 -32.93
C ALA A 87 -3.38 1.51 -32.44
N PHE A 88 -4.51 1.79 -33.09
CA PHE A 88 -5.53 2.72 -32.62
C PHE A 88 -6.37 2.08 -31.50
N GLY A 89 -5.73 1.77 -30.37
CA GLY A 89 -6.41 1.29 -29.18
C GLY A 89 -5.65 1.70 -27.94
N PHE A 90 -6.36 2.31 -26.98
CA PHE A 90 -5.77 2.97 -25.83
C PHE A 90 -6.56 2.67 -24.57
N SER A 91 -5.90 2.13 -23.54
CA SER A 91 -6.49 1.87 -22.21
C SER A 91 -6.24 3.01 -21.23
N ARG A 92 -5.12 3.74 -21.38
CA ARG A 92 -4.75 4.93 -20.61
C ARG A 92 -3.78 5.81 -21.40
N THR A 93 -3.53 7.02 -20.90
CA THR A 93 -2.36 7.81 -21.30
C THR A 93 -1.14 7.50 -20.42
N PRO A 94 0.08 7.83 -20.88
CA PRO A 94 1.24 8.01 -20.03
C PRO A 94 0.97 9.04 -18.92
N TYR A 95 1.63 8.90 -17.78
CA TYR A 95 1.59 9.92 -16.73
C TYR A 95 2.46 11.13 -17.11
N LYS A 96 2.09 12.29 -16.58
CA LYS A 96 2.90 13.50 -16.60
C LYS A 96 3.71 13.56 -15.31
N TYR A 97 4.93 14.06 -15.40
CA TYR A 97 5.83 14.21 -14.26
C TYR A 97 6.32 15.66 -14.19
N ILE A 98 6.65 16.15 -12.99
CA ILE A 98 7.43 17.38 -12.81
C ILE A 98 8.93 17.06 -12.89
N ASP A 99 9.75 18.11 -12.98
CA ASP A 99 11.22 18.14 -12.85
C ASP A 99 11.84 17.02 -11.98
N THR A 100 11.28 16.76 -10.80
CA THR A 100 11.77 15.83 -9.79
C THR A 100 11.31 14.37 -9.99
N GLY A 101 10.78 14.02 -11.17
CA GLY A 101 10.26 12.68 -11.47
C GLY A 101 9.02 12.30 -10.66
N ILE A 102 8.33 13.29 -10.09
CA ILE A 102 7.11 13.13 -9.29
C ILE A 102 5.88 13.32 -10.18
N ARG A 103 4.81 12.53 -10.00
CA ARG A 103 3.55 12.65 -10.77
C ARG A 103 2.99 14.08 -10.71
N ALA A 104 2.68 14.64 -11.89
CA ALA A 104 2.09 15.96 -12.07
C ALA A 104 0.60 15.86 -12.43
N ASP A 105 -0.13 16.97 -12.25
CA ASP A 105 -1.45 17.11 -12.86
C ASP A 105 -1.30 17.43 -14.36
N ARG A 106 -2.13 16.79 -15.20
CA ARG A 106 -2.33 17.19 -16.61
C ARG A 106 -3.40 18.28 -16.69
N ALA A 107 -3.41 19.04 -17.79
CA ALA A 107 -4.51 19.93 -18.10
C ALA A 107 -5.85 19.16 -18.13
N ASN A 108 -6.93 19.82 -17.71
CA ASN A 108 -8.26 19.22 -17.68
C ASN A 108 -9.30 20.26 -18.17
N PRO A 109 -9.85 20.10 -19.39
CA PRO A 109 -9.62 18.99 -20.32
C PRO A 109 -8.23 19.00 -20.98
N PHE A 110 -7.87 17.86 -21.59
CA PHE A 110 -6.82 17.78 -22.61
C PHE A 110 -7.36 17.05 -23.86
N LEU A 111 -6.65 17.13 -24.99
CA LEU A 111 -6.97 16.38 -26.20
C LEU A 111 -5.87 15.37 -26.51
N LEU A 112 -6.26 14.12 -26.80
CA LEU A 112 -5.39 13.10 -27.39
C LEU A 112 -5.67 13.05 -28.90
N ARG A 113 -4.61 13.07 -29.70
CA ARG A 113 -4.64 12.84 -31.15
C ARG A 113 -3.77 11.64 -31.47
N ALA A 114 -4.27 10.72 -32.28
CA ALA A 114 -3.53 9.56 -32.78
C ALA A 114 -3.57 9.56 -34.30
N VAL A 115 -2.42 9.38 -34.94
CA VAL A 115 -2.23 9.51 -36.39
C VAL A 115 -1.37 8.38 -36.93
N ALA A 116 -1.77 7.79 -38.04
CA ALA A 116 -0.94 6.85 -38.79
C ALA A 116 -1.35 6.75 -40.26
N GLN A 117 -0.45 6.21 -41.07
CA GLN A 117 -0.78 5.64 -42.37
C GLN A 117 -1.16 4.16 -42.18
N VAL A 118 -2.25 3.70 -42.81
CA VAL A 118 -2.78 2.34 -42.65
C VAL A 118 -3.23 1.75 -43.98
N ASP A 119 -2.72 0.56 -44.31
CA ASP A 119 -3.10 -0.15 -45.55
C ASP A 119 -4.42 -0.92 -45.40
N LEU A 120 -5.39 -0.54 -46.22
CA LEU A 120 -6.67 -1.24 -46.37
C LEU A 120 -6.75 -1.88 -47.78
N PRO A 121 -7.31 -3.10 -47.90
CA PRO A 121 -7.60 -3.67 -49.21
C PRO A 121 -8.79 -2.95 -49.83
N ALA A 122 -8.91 -3.00 -51.16
CA ALA A 122 -10.11 -2.52 -51.83
C ALA A 122 -11.32 -3.34 -51.36
N GLY A 123 -12.45 -2.67 -51.09
CA GLY A 123 -13.67 -3.34 -50.64
C GLY A 123 -14.50 -2.55 -49.62
N GLN A 124 -15.60 -3.15 -49.19
CA GLN A 124 -16.55 -2.58 -48.23
C GLN A 124 -16.29 -3.11 -46.80
N HIS A 125 -15.90 -2.23 -45.89
CA HIS A 125 -15.48 -2.57 -44.53
C HIS A 125 -16.41 -1.95 -43.48
N ARG A 126 -16.44 -2.53 -42.27
CA ARG A 126 -17.19 -1.99 -41.13
C ARG A 126 -16.20 -1.36 -40.15
N ILE A 127 -16.31 -0.07 -39.89
CA ILE A 127 -15.41 0.68 -38.99
C ILE A 127 -16.20 1.14 -37.75
N LEU A 128 -15.59 0.95 -36.58
CA LEU A 128 -16.07 1.34 -35.26
C LEU A 128 -15.13 2.40 -34.67
N LEU A 129 -15.71 3.45 -34.11
CA LEU A 129 -15.08 4.42 -33.21
C LEU A 129 -15.68 4.25 -31.81
N ARG A 130 -14.83 4.09 -30.79
CA ARG A 130 -15.23 4.01 -29.37
C ARG A 130 -14.37 4.94 -28.52
N GLY A 131 -14.95 5.57 -27.50
CA GLY A 131 -14.21 6.35 -26.49
C GLY A 131 -15.09 6.86 -25.35
N ARG A 132 -14.47 7.26 -24.22
CA ARG A 132 -15.17 7.85 -23.07
C ARG A 132 -15.45 9.34 -23.28
N GLY A 133 -14.49 10.06 -23.85
CA GLY A 133 -14.61 11.46 -24.25
C GLY A 133 -15.57 11.70 -25.41
N ALA A 134 -15.63 12.95 -25.89
CA ALA A 134 -16.03 13.20 -27.28
C ALA A 134 -14.88 12.79 -28.19
N ALA A 135 -15.15 12.02 -29.25
CA ALA A 135 -14.14 11.58 -30.20
C ALA A 135 -14.57 11.86 -31.64
N ARG A 136 -13.59 11.99 -32.54
CA ARG A 136 -13.79 12.11 -33.98
C ARG A 136 -12.73 11.30 -34.73
N LEU A 137 -13.16 10.62 -35.79
CA LEU A 137 -12.30 9.84 -36.69
C LEU A 137 -12.34 10.48 -38.08
N LEU A 138 -11.18 10.86 -38.60
CA LEU A 138 -11.00 11.30 -39.96
C LEU A 138 -10.19 10.26 -40.74
N VAL A 139 -10.56 10.05 -42.00
CA VAL A 139 -9.82 9.23 -42.98
C VAL A 139 -9.62 10.09 -44.22
N ASP A 140 -8.36 10.22 -44.67
CA ASP A 140 -7.94 11.06 -45.80
C ASP A 140 -8.47 12.50 -45.70
N GLY A 141 -8.39 13.08 -44.50
CA GLY A 141 -8.89 14.43 -44.17
C GLY A 141 -10.42 14.55 -44.05
N THR A 142 -11.18 13.51 -44.37
CA THR A 142 -12.66 13.50 -44.32
C THR A 142 -13.15 12.94 -42.98
N LEU A 143 -14.05 13.66 -42.30
CA LEU A 143 -14.69 13.19 -41.07
C LEU A 143 -15.60 11.97 -41.36
N LEU A 144 -15.27 10.81 -40.79
CA LEU A 144 -15.97 9.55 -41.00
C LEU A 144 -16.91 9.17 -39.84
N LEU A 145 -16.48 9.37 -38.58
CA LEU A 145 -17.26 9.05 -37.37
C LEU A 145 -17.07 10.10 -36.27
N LYS A 146 -18.07 10.24 -35.39
CA LYS A 146 -17.97 11.06 -34.16
C LYS A 146 -18.77 10.47 -33.00
N THR A 147 -18.32 10.73 -31.77
CA THR A 147 -19.06 10.45 -30.52
C THR A 147 -19.32 11.76 -29.76
N PRO A 148 -20.44 11.88 -29.01
CA PRO A 148 -20.82 13.12 -28.33
C PRO A 148 -20.01 13.41 -27.05
N PHE A 149 -20.09 14.62 -26.52
CA PHE A 149 -19.54 14.98 -25.19
C PHE A 149 -20.25 14.24 -24.05
N PRO A 150 -19.59 13.92 -22.91
CA PRO A 150 -20.20 13.15 -21.84
C PRO A 150 -21.45 13.85 -21.27
N PRO A 151 -22.57 13.15 -21.07
CA PRO A 151 -23.82 13.80 -20.67
C PRO A 151 -23.65 14.51 -19.31
N PRO A 152 -24.31 15.67 -19.10
CA PRO A 152 -24.10 16.50 -17.91
C PRO A 152 -24.74 15.95 -16.62
N VAL A 153 -25.48 14.84 -16.69
CA VAL A 153 -26.30 14.32 -15.60
C VAL A 153 -25.56 13.25 -14.78
N THR A 154 -25.51 13.47 -13.47
CA THR A 154 -24.88 12.61 -12.45
C THR A 154 -25.72 12.56 -11.17
N ASP A 155 -27.05 12.68 -11.30
CA ASP A 155 -28.01 12.72 -10.19
C ASP A 155 -28.25 11.35 -9.53
N GLY A 156 -28.01 10.27 -10.26
CA GLY A 156 -28.25 8.88 -9.84
C GLY A 156 -29.40 8.21 -10.58
N HIS A 157 -30.14 8.91 -11.44
CA HIS A 157 -31.34 8.42 -12.12
C HIS A 157 -31.14 8.17 -13.63
N SER A 158 -29.90 8.13 -14.12
CA SER A 158 -29.63 7.66 -15.49
C SER A 158 -30.11 6.22 -15.67
N THR A 159 -30.61 5.89 -16.85
CA THR A 159 -30.99 4.50 -17.20
C THR A 159 -29.76 3.60 -17.28
N ILE A 160 -29.98 2.30 -17.03
CA ILE A 160 -29.05 1.23 -17.36
C ILE A 160 -29.47 0.70 -18.73
N PRO A 161 -28.59 0.69 -19.76
CA PRO A 161 -28.97 0.18 -21.08
C PRO A 161 -29.14 -1.35 -21.06
N ASP A 162 -30.32 -1.82 -21.45
CA ASP A 162 -30.56 -3.24 -21.75
C ASP A 162 -29.97 -3.61 -23.12
N ASP A 163 -30.21 -2.76 -24.12
CA ASP A 163 -29.61 -2.89 -25.46
C ASP A 163 -28.17 -2.39 -25.47
N SER A 164 -27.31 -3.10 -26.19
CA SER A 164 -25.91 -2.71 -26.46
C SER A 164 -25.53 -3.08 -27.87
N LEU A 165 -24.62 -2.31 -28.48
CA LEU A 165 -24.16 -2.53 -29.84
C LEU A 165 -23.58 -3.93 -30.00
N ASN A 166 -24.03 -4.67 -31.02
CA ASN A 166 -23.50 -5.99 -31.36
C ASN A 166 -23.24 -6.08 -32.86
N LEU A 167 -21.98 -6.15 -33.27
CA LEU A 167 -21.59 -6.16 -34.70
C LEU A 167 -20.93 -7.47 -35.15
N ALA A 168 -20.61 -8.38 -34.23
CA ALA A 168 -19.86 -9.60 -34.49
C ALA A 168 -20.22 -10.70 -33.46
N PRO A 169 -20.08 -12.00 -33.78
CA PRO A 169 -20.30 -13.07 -32.81
C PRO A 169 -19.39 -12.97 -31.57
N ASP A 170 -18.15 -12.53 -31.77
CA ASP A 170 -17.14 -12.32 -30.71
C ASP A 170 -16.97 -10.84 -30.31
N PHE A 171 -17.90 -9.95 -30.71
CA PHE A 171 -17.75 -8.50 -30.52
C PHE A 171 -17.43 -8.13 -29.07
N ARG A 172 -16.35 -7.35 -28.85
CA ARG A 172 -16.10 -6.75 -27.53
C ARG A 172 -17.18 -5.72 -27.19
N PHE A 173 -17.83 -5.89 -26.05
CA PHE A 173 -18.84 -4.94 -25.56
C PHE A 173 -18.23 -3.67 -24.94
N ALA A 174 -19.01 -2.58 -24.90
CA ALA A 174 -18.55 -1.29 -24.38
C ALA A 174 -18.42 -1.29 -22.84
N PRO A 175 -17.28 -0.82 -22.28
CA PRO A 175 -17.16 -0.60 -20.84
C PRO A 175 -17.91 0.66 -20.36
N PRO A 176 -18.10 0.83 -19.04
CA PRO A 176 -18.87 1.94 -18.48
C PRO A 176 -18.44 3.33 -18.97
N GLY A 177 -19.43 4.17 -19.34
CA GLY A 177 -19.22 5.54 -19.81
C GLY A 177 -18.70 5.69 -21.23
N ASN A 178 -18.16 4.62 -21.83
CA ASN A 178 -17.69 4.63 -23.21
C ASN A 178 -18.86 4.59 -24.19
N ARG A 179 -18.69 5.27 -25.32
CA ARG A 179 -19.72 5.46 -26.35
C ARG A 179 -19.15 5.19 -27.72
N GLU A 180 -20.05 4.85 -28.62
CA GLU A 180 -19.73 4.19 -29.88
C GLU A 180 -20.39 4.90 -31.06
N SER A 181 -19.73 4.86 -32.20
CA SER A 181 -20.26 5.23 -33.50
C SER A 181 -19.66 4.27 -34.52
N TRP A 182 -20.43 3.78 -35.48
CA TRP A 182 -19.94 2.86 -36.49
C TRP A 182 -20.56 3.14 -37.85
N THR A 183 -19.85 2.80 -38.91
CA THR A 183 -20.34 2.93 -40.29
C THR A 183 -19.70 1.90 -41.21
N THR A 184 -20.21 1.85 -42.43
CA THR A 184 -19.62 1.13 -43.55
C THR A 184 -18.70 2.09 -44.32
N PHE A 185 -17.44 1.72 -44.51
CA PHE A 185 -16.44 2.48 -45.25
C PHE A 185 -15.98 1.68 -46.48
N THR A 186 -16.03 2.28 -47.66
CA THR A 186 -15.54 1.66 -48.90
C THR A 186 -14.13 2.16 -49.18
N SER A 187 -13.14 1.27 -49.10
CA SER A 187 -11.76 1.59 -49.50
C SER A 187 -11.57 1.32 -51.01
N PRO A 188 -10.86 2.20 -51.75
CA PRO A 188 -10.37 1.91 -53.10
C PRO A 188 -9.16 0.95 -53.10
N GLY A 189 -8.61 0.63 -51.93
CA GLY A 189 -7.37 -0.10 -51.72
C GLY A 189 -6.15 0.81 -51.62
N GLY A 190 -5.21 0.43 -50.75
CA GLY A 190 -3.94 1.13 -50.52
C GLY A 190 -3.87 1.83 -49.16
N THR A 191 -2.93 2.77 -49.07
CA THR A 191 -2.57 3.47 -47.84
C THR A 191 -3.50 4.65 -47.57
N HIS A 192 -4.15 4.66 -46.40
CA HIS A 192 -5.02 5.74 -45.94
C HIS A 192 -4.38 6.51 -44.79
N LEU A 193 -4.58 7.84 -44.74
CA LEU A 193 -4.21 8.65 -43.58
C LEU A 193 -5.36 8.63 -42.56
N VAL A 194 -5.11 8.05 -41.39
CA VAL A 194 -6.11 7.90 -40.32
C VAL A 194 -5.76 8.82 -39.16
N ILE A 195 -6.72 9.65 -38.73
CA ILE A 195 -6.60 10.56 -37.59
C ILE A 195 -7.76 10.31 -36.62
N LEU A 196 -7.45 9.90 -35.39
CA LEU A 196 -8.37 9.88 -34.27
C LEU A 196 -8.05 11.08 -33.36
N GLU A 197 -9.06 11.85 -32.96
CA GLU A 197 -8.94 12.85 -31.90
C GLU A 197 -10.01 12.63 -30.83
N THR A 198 -9.66 12.78 -29.55
CA THR A 198 -10.61 12.73 -28.43
C THR A 198 -10.30 13.74 -27.34
N ILE A 199 -11.34 14.36 -26.76
CA ILE A 199 -11.25 15.28 -25.63
C ILE A 199 -11.49 14.50 -24.34
N VAL A 200 -10.52 14.57 -23.42
CA VAL A 200 -10.47 13.83 -22.16
C VAL A 200 -10.74 14.77 -20.98
N GLY A 201 -11.66 14.39 -20.09
CA GLY A 201 -12.10 15.21 -18.96
C GLY A 201 -13.13 16.28 -19.34
N GLY A 202 -12.89 17.52 -18.94
CA GLY A 202 -13.68 18.69 -19.34
C GLY A 202 -14.98 18.92 -18.56
N ARG A 203 -15.64 20.06 -18.85
CA ARG A 203 -16.82 20.69 -18.20
C ARG A 203 -16.50 21.76 -17.15
N LYS A 204 -16.43 23.00 -17.64
CA LYS A 204 -16.33 24.28 -16.92
C LYS A 204 -17.05 24.30 -15.57
N GLY A 205 -16.31 24.67 -14.52
CA GLY A 205 -16.78 24.74 -13.13
C GLY A 205 -16.89 23.38 -12.41
N SER A 206 -16.89 22.25 -13.12
CA SER A 206 -16.98 20.90 -12.53
C SER A 206 -16.22 19.90 -13.41
N ALA A 207 -14.90 20.12 -13.53
CA ALA A 207 -14.03 19.40 -14.45
C ALA A 207 -14.00 17.90 -14.14
N ARG A 208 -14.56 17.09 -15.05
CA ARG A 208 -14.70 15.62 -14.94
C ARG A 208 -13.34 14.94 -14.71
N ARG A 209 -13.32 13.72 -14.17
CA ARG A 209 -12.06 12.94 -14.10
C ARG A 209 -11.45 12.78 -15.50
N PRO A 210 -10.17 13.11 -15.72
CA PRO A 210 -9.54 13.10 -17.03
C PRO A 210 -9.10 11.68 -17.43
N GLU A 211 -10.08 10.77 -17.52
CA GLU A 211 -9.89 9.36 -17.86
C GLU A 211 -10.23 9.09 -19.33
N LEU A 212 -9.29 8.50 -20.05
CA LEU A 212 -9.46 8.12 -21.46
C LEU A 212 -10.53 7.02 -21.66
N GLY A 213 -10.62 6.10 -20.69
CA GLY A 213 -11.33 4.84 -20.85
C GLY A 213 -10.81 4.04 -22.05
N GLU A 214 -11.59 3.05 -22.49
CA GLU A 214 -11.30 2.28 -23.71
C GLU A 214 -11.57 3.09 -24.97
N THR A 215 -10.54 3.80 -25.46
CA THR A 215 -10.62 4.59 -26.69
C THR A 215 -9.99 3.82 -27.83
N VAL A 216 -10.76 3.46 -28.86
CA VAL A 216 -10.27 2.64 -29.97
C VAL A 216 -10.87 3.06 -31.32
N VAL A 217 -10.15 2.71 -32.40
CA VAL A 217 -10.71 2.49 -33.72
C VAL A 217 -10.56 1.01 -34.07
N ALA A 218 -11.65 0.35 -34.43
CA ALA A 218 -11.65 -1.06 -34.82
C ALA A 218 -12.30 -1.24 -36.20
N ILE A 219 -11.90 -2.31 -36.89
CA ILE A 219 -12.35 -2.63 -38.25
C ILE A 219 -12.68 -4.12 -38.37
N ALA A 220 -13.79 -4.43 -39.04
CA ALA A 220 -14.03 -5.72 -39.68
C ALA A 220 -13.88 -5.52 -41.20
N ARG A 221 -12.95 -6.25 -41.83
CA ARG A 221 -12.75 -6.21 -43.29
C ARG A 221 -13.93 -6.88 -44.00
N GLU A 222 -14.04 -6.68 -45.31
CA GLU A 222 -15.07 -7.32 -46.14
C GLU A 222 -15.00 -8.84 -46.00
N GLY A 223 -16.17 -9.50 -45.89
CA GLY A 223 -16.26 -10.94 -45.65
C GLY A 223 -15.79 -11.42 -44.27
N SER A 224 -15.45 -10.52 -43.34
CA SER A 224 -15.03 -10.88 -41.98
C SER A 224 -16.14 -10.58 -40.96
N ASP A 225 -16.52 -11.60 -40.20
CA ASP A 225 -17.52 -11.48 -39.12
C ASP A 225 -16.94 -10.97 -37.79
N SER A 226 -15.62 -10.89 -37.63
CA SER A 226 -14.94 -10.43 -36.41
C SER A 226 -14.24 -9.08 -36.59
N PHE A 227 -14.11 -8.32 -35.50
CA PHE A 227 -13.39 -7.05 -35.48
C PHE A 227 -11.94 -7.24 -35.04
N ARG A 228 -11.07 -6.34 -35.50
CA ARG A 228 -9.69 -6.16 -35.03
C ARG A 228 -9.41 -4.67 -34.80
N LEU A 229 -8.46 -4.33 -33.95
CA LEU A 229 -8.01 -2.93 -33.85
C LEU A 229 -7.46 -2.48 -35.21
N LEU A 230 -7.69 -1.22 -35.56
CA LEU A 230 -7.06 -0.59 -36.70
C LEU A 230 -5.59 -0.30 -36.35
N ALA A 231 -4.66 -0.66 -37.23
CA ALA A 231 -3.22 -0.56 -36.99
C ALA A 231 -2.47 -0.58 -38.32
N PRO A 232 -1.29 0.05 -38.44
CA PRO A 232 -0.45 -0.03 -39.64
C PRO A 232 0.04 -1.46 -39.91
N HIS A 233 0.49 -2.16 -38.86
CA HIS A 233 1.13 -3.47 -38.99
C HIS A 233 0.57 -4.54 -38.04
N LYS A 234 0.39 -4.25 -36.74
CA LYS A 234 0.01 -5.26 -35.74
C LYS A 234 -1.42 -5.75 -35.92
N VAL A 235 -1.63 -7.07 -35.97
CA VAL A 235 -2.97 -7.67 -36.01
C VAL A 235 -3.43 -7.99 -34.59
N VAL A 236 -4.42 -7.24 -34.09
CA VAL A 236 -4.97 -7.41 -32.73
C VAL A 236 -6.47 -7.70 -32.80
N PRO A 237 -6.94 -8.91 -32.47
CA PRO A 237 -8.37 -9.23 -32.39
C PRO A 237 -9.09 -8.32 -31.38
N TYR A 238 -10.29 -7.84 -31.74
CA TYR A 238 -11.08 -6.92 -30.92
C TYR A 238 -12.29 -7.61 -30.30
N ASN A 239 -11.97 -8.60 -29.46
CA ASN A 239 -12.86 -9.32 -28.58
C ASN A 239 -12.34 -9.23 -27.14
N ASP A 240 -13.06 -9.82 -26.17
CA ASP A 240 -12.72 -9.65 -24.75
C ASP A 240 -11.36 -10.27 -24.35
N ALA A 241 -10.89 -11.30 -25.06
CA ALA A 241 -9.56 -11.87 -24.86
C ALA A 241 -8.47 -11.00 -25.51
N GLY A 242 -8.59 -10.72 -26.81
CA GLY A 242 -7.60 -9.92 -27.55
C GLY A 242 -7.41 -8.51 -26.99
N TRP A 243 -8.46 -7.91 -26.41
CA TRP A 243 -8.31 -6.65 -25.65
C TRP A 243 -7.65 -6.83 -24.27
N LYS A 244 -7.95 -7.90 -23.52
CA LYS A 244 -7.29 -8.19 -22.23
C LYS A 244 -5.77 -8.33 -22.41
N ASP A 245 -5.36 -9.02 -23.47
CA ASP A 245 -3.95 -9.24 -23.80
C ASP A 245 -3.29 -7.93 -24.30
N PHE A 246 -3.91 -7.25 -25.28
CA PHE A 246 -3.39 -5.99 -25.83
C PHE A 246 -3.28 -4.87 -24.79
N ALA A 247 -4.29 -4.67 -23.94
CA ALA A 247 -4.22 -3.67 -22.87
C ALA A 247 -3.22 -4.08 -21.76
N GLY A 248 -2.90 -5.37 -21.63
CA GLY A 248 -1.79 -5.85 -20.83
C GLY A 248 -0.43 -5.42 -21.41
N GLU A 249 -0.20 -5.69 -22.69
CA GLU A 249 1.01 -5.29 -23.41
C GLU A 249 1.20 -3.76 -23.44
N GLU A 250 0.13 -3.01 -23.78
CA GLU A 250 0.12 -1.54 -23.78
C GLU A 250 0.41 -1.00 -22.37
N GLY A 251 -0.26 -1.54 -21.35
CA GLY A 251 -0.06 -1.14 -19.96
C GLY A 251 1.39 -1.32 -19.48
N LEU A 252 2.06 -2.39 -19.94
CA LEU A 252 3.49 -2.64 -19.72
C LEU A 252 4.40 -1.71 -20.54
N ALA A 253 4.04 -1.39 -21.78
CA ALA A 253 4.79 -0.47 -22.64
C ALA A 253 4.77 0.96 -22.08
N ILE A 254 3.58 1.48 -21.76
CA ILE A 254 3.43 2.79 -21.10
C ILE A 254 4.07 2.75 -19.70
N GLY A 255 4.02 1.61 -19.00
CA GLY A 255 4.71 1.45 -17.71
C GLY A 255 6.23 1.61 -17.77
N ARG A 256 6.87 1.18 -18.87
CA ARG A 256 8.30 1.45 -19.12
C ARG A 256 8.55 2.93 -19.43
N MET A 257 7.76 3.52 -20.32
CA MET A 257 7.85 4.96 -20.64
C MET A 257 7.67 5.85 -19.39
N ASP A 258 6.73 5.50 -18.52
CA ASP A 258 6.51 6.19 -17.25
C ASP A 258 7.75 6.13 -16.35
N ALA A 259 8.43 4.97 -16.27
CA ALA A 259 9.66 4.81 -15.49
C ALA A 259 10.86 5.54 -16.13
N GLU A 260 11.03 5.45 -17.44
CA GLU A 260 12.06 6.17 -18.22
C GLU A 260 11.94 7.68 -18.03
N ARG A 261 10.70 8.21 -18.01
CA ARG A 261 10.42 9.64 -17.74
C ARG A 261 10.74 10.04 -16.31
N ARG A 262 10.37 9.24 -15.29
CA ARG A 262 10.74 9.52 -13.89
C ARG A 262 12.25 9.53 -13.70
N ALA A 263 12.95 8.55 -14.29
CA ALA A 263 14.41 8.45 -14.22
C ALA A 263 15.10 9.63 -14.93
N THR A 264 14.63 10.01 -16.12
CA THR A 264 15.16 11.16 -16.89
C THR A 264 15.00 12.47 -16.12
N ALA A 265 13.79 12.75 -15.62
CA ALA A 265 13.52 13.96 -14.86
C ALA A 265 14.34 14.01 -13.56
N LEU A 266 14.36 12.94 -12.77
CA LEU A 266 15.19 12.87 -11.56
C LEU A 266 16.70 13.04 -11.85
N HIS A 267 17.18 12.63 -13.03
CA HIS A 267 18.57 12.82 -13.44
C HIS A 267 18.93 14.29 -13.71
N GLU A 268 17.97 15.16 -14.07
CA GLU A 268 18.20 16.61 -14.20
C GLU A 268 18.67 17.23 -12.86
N HIS A 269 18.26 16.64 -11.73
CA HIS A 269 18.68 17.03 -10.38
C HIS A 269 19.89 16.25 -9.84
N ALA A 270 20.52 15.35 -10.62
CA ALA A 270 21.57 14.46 -10.12
C ALA A 270 22.73 15.21 -9.43
N ALA A 271 23.16 16.34 -9.99
CA ALA A 271 24.25 17.14 -9.43
C ALA A 271 23.98 17.70 -8.01
N GLU A 272 22.72 18.00 -7.66
CA GLU A 272 22.33 18.41 -6.30
C GLU A 272 22.50 17.24 -5.31
N TRP A 273 22.14 16.03 -5.76
CA TRP A 273 22.24 14.82 -4.97
C TRP A 273 23.68 14.32 -4.85
N ASP A 274 24.50 14.41 -5.89
CA ASP A 274 25.93 14.06 -5.86
C ASP A 274 26.71 14.92 -4.86
N GLN A 275 26.45 16.24 -4.82
CA GLN A 275 27.00 17.13 -3.80
C GLN A 275 26.57 16.70 -2.39
N ARG A 276 25.32 16.28 -2.22
CA ARG A 276 24.79 15.75 -0.96
C ARG A 276 25.39 14.39 -0.58
N ARG A 277 25.72 13.52 -1.54
CA ARG A 277 26.49 12.27 -1.31
C ARG A 277 27.91 12.58 -0.88
N GLU A 278 28.56 13.56 -1.51
CA GLU A 278 29.89 13.99 -1.15
C GLU A 278 29.97 14.58 0.27
N ARG A 279 29.01 15.44 0.67
CA ARG A 279 28.87 15.89 2.06
C ARG A 279 28.66 14.72 3.04
N GLY A 280 27.99 13.66 2.62
CA GLY A 280 27.87 12.41 3.39
C GLY A 280 29.21 11.70 3.60
N ARG A 281 30.03 11.59 2.55
CA ARG A 281 31.39 11.01 2.62
C ARG A 281 32.34 11.85 3.49
N GLN A 282 32.24 13.17 3.43
CA GLN A 282 33.03 14.10 4.26
C GLN A 282 32.60 14.10 5.74
N TRP A 283 31.29 14.01 6.01
CA TRP A 283 30.80 13.84 7.38
C TRP A 283 31.25 12.48 7.97
N LEU A 284 31.22 11.41 7.18
CA LEU A 284 31.74 10.10 7.60
C LEU A 284 33.24 10.14 7.93
N SER A 285 34.06 10.81 7.11
CA SER A 285 35.52 10.88 7.33
C SER A 285 35.94 11.77 8.51
N THR A 286 35.08 12.71 8.92
CA THR A 286 35.31 13.59 10.09
C THR A 286 34.76 13.02 11.40
N THR A 287 34.16 11.82 11.40
CA THR A 287 33.50 11.22 12.58
C THR A 287 33.97 9.80 12.85
N ILE A 288 34.15 9.46 14.13
CA ILE A 288 34.69 8.15 14.55
C ILE A 288 33.62 7.05 14.38
N ASP A 289 34.01 5.98 13.68
CA ASP A 289 33.22 4.75 13.51
C ASP A 289 33.15 3.91 14.79
N PRO A 290 32.03 3.21 15.07
CA PRO A 290 31.99 2.17 16.09
C PRO A 290 33.00 1.06 15.78
N ILE A 291 33.80 0.67 16.77
CA ILE A 291 34.76 -0.43 16.64
C ILE A 291 33.94 -1.74 16.50
N VAL A 292 34.12 -2.45 15.41
CA VAL A 292 33.50 -3.77 15.22
C VAL A 292 34.27 -4.80 16.06
N PRO A 293 33.63 -5.50 17.02
CA PRO A 293 34.32 -6.48 17.86
C PRO A 293 34.93 -7.64 17.07
N GLU A 294 35.87 -8.35 17.67
CA GLU A 294 36.23 -9.69 17.24
C GLU A 294 35.10 -10.68 17.57
N LEU A 295 34.95 -11.73 16.76
CA LEU A 295 33.95 -12.77 16.99
C LEU A 295 34.53 -13.79 17.97
N ALA A 296 33.86 -14.00 19.11
CA ALA A 296 34.25 -15.05 20.05
C ALA A 296 34.19 -16.43 19.37
N LYS A 297 35.18 -17.28 19.64
CA LYS A 297 35.49 -18.50 18.86
C LYS A 297 34.30 -19.44 18.66
N ASP A 298 33.44 -19.54 19.66
CA ASP A 298 32.31 -20.48 19.72
C ASP A 298 30.97 -19.82 19.31
N ILE A 299 31.00 -18.57 18.85
CA ILE A 299 29.82 -17.84 18.33
C ILE A 299 29.86 -17.84 16.79
N PRO A 300 28.82 -18.35 16.09
CA PRO A 300 28.75 -18.32 14.64
C PRO A 300 28.38 -16.93 14.09
N GLY A 301 29.02 -16.52 12.99
CA GLY A 301 28.78 -15.22 12.36
C GLY A 301 29.36 -15.08 10.96
N PHE A 302 28.72 -14.25 10.13
CA PHE A 302 29.11 -14.00 8.74
C PHE A 302 29.60 -12.57 8.51
N ASN A 303 29.01 -11.57 9.19
CA ASN A 303 29.34 -10.16 8.98
C ASN A 303 29.39 -9.36 10.30
N ALA A 304 29.61 -8.04 10.21
CA ALA A 304 29.77 -7.16 11.37
C ALA A 304 28.58 -7.20 12.36
N ILE A 305 27.35 -7.43 11.87
CA ILE A 305 26.15 -7.60 12.71
C ILE A 305 26.36 -8.73 13.71
N ASP A 306 26.81 -9.89 13.22
CA ASP A 306 26.99 -11.08 14.05
C ASP A 306 28.11 -10.89 15.09
N ARG A 307 29.09 -10.02 14.81
CA ARG A 307 30.16 -9.68 15.77
C ARG A 307 29.67 -8.80 16.91
N PHE A 308 28.86 -7.78 16.62
CA PHE A 308 28.24 -6.96 17.66
C PHE A 308 27.25 -7.76 18.53
N LEU A 309 26.44 -8.63 17.91
CA LEU A 309 25.54 -9.52 18.64
C LEU A 309 26.33 -10.56 19.45
N GLY A 310 27.37 -11.17 18.86
CA GLY A 310 28.22 -12.15 19.52
C GLY A 310 28.96 -11.60 20.74
N ALA A 311 29.44 -10.36 20.67
CA ALA A 311 30.01 -9.66 21.82
C ALA A 311 28.97 -9.45 22.93
N LYS A 312 27.74 -9.05 22.60
CA LYS A 312 26.64 -8.92 23.57
C LYS A 312 26.28 -10.26 24.23
N LEU A 313 26.15 -11.33 23.43
CA LEU A 313 25.83 -12.67 23.91
C LEU A 313 26.93 -13.21 24.83
N THR A 314 28.20 -12.99 24.49
CA THR A 314 29.36 -13.36 25.33
C THR A 314 29.34 -12.62 26.68
N LEU A 315 28.95 -11.34 26.70
CA LEU A 315 28.79 -10.57 27.94
C LEU A 315 27.56 -11.01 28.76
N ALA A 316 26.48 -11.45 28.11
CA ALA A 316 25.27 -11.94 28.77
C ALA A 316 25.48 -13.31 29.45
N ALA A 317 26.32 -14.18 28.87
CA ALA A 317 26.64 -15.52 29.34
C ALA A 317 27.64 -15.57 30.52
N GLY A 318 27.80 -14.48 31.28
CA GLY A 318 28.75 -14.38 32.39
C GLY A 318 28.51 -15.39 33.53
N PRO A 319 29.53 -15.64 34.38
CA PRO A 319 29.61 -16.79 35.31
C PRO A 319 28.55 -16.84 36.42
N THR A 320 27.69 -15.83 36.56
CA THR A 320 26.59 -15.76 37.53
C THR A 320 25.25 -16.31 36.99
N ALA A 321 25.20 -16.89 35.79
CA ALA A 321 23.97 -17.46 35.24
C ALA A 321 23.46 -18.70 36.01
N ALA A 322 24.35 -19.55 36.53
CA ALA A 322 24.02 -20.89 37.03
C ALA A 322 23.31 -20.95 38.41
N THR A 323 23.08 -19.81 39.07
CA THR A 323 22.51 -19.75 40.44
C THR A 323 21.30 -18.83 40.56
N ARG A 324 20.66 -18.45 39.45
CA ARG A 324 19.53 -17.52 39.43
C ARG A 324 18.19 -18.25 39.44
N THR A 325 17.20 -17.66 40.09
CA THR A 325 15.81 -18.14 40.15
C THR A 325 14.76 -17.04 39.93
N ILE A 326 15.18 -15.78 39.70
CA ILE A 326 14.32 -14.68 39.27
C ILE A 326 14.41 -14.39 37.76
N ASP A 327 13.30 -14.54 37.05
CA ASP A 327 13.12 -14.12 35.67
C ASP A 327 12.74 -12.62 35.63
N PHE A 328 13.71 -11.74 35.41
CA PHE A 328 13.48 -10.30 35.43
C PHE A 328 12.37 -9.83 34.46
N PRO A 329 12.35 -10.26 33.17
CA PRO A 329 11.25 -9.95 32.26
C PRO A 329 9.85 -10.36 32.75
N LYS A 330 9.70 -11.51 33.44
CA LYS A 330 8.39 -12.01 33.89
C LYS A 330 7.98 -11.56 35.29
N GLN A 331 8.94 -11.36 36.20
CA GLN A 331 8.67 -11.19 37.63
C GLN A 331 8.97 -9.78 38.15
N ILE A 332 10.00 -9.10 37.61
CA ILE A 332 10.48 -7.81 38.14
C ILE A 332 10.01 -6.64 37.26
N ARG A 333 10.18 -6.78 35.96
CA ARG A 333 9.79 -5.75 34.99
C ARG A 333 8.31 -5.33 35.12
N PRO A 334 7.32 -6.24 35.32
CA PRO A 334 5.92 -5.83 35.50
C PRO A 334 5.69 -5.00 36.77
N ILE A 335 6.43 -5.25 37.85
CA ILE A 335 6.38 -4.47 39.09
C ILE A 335 6.89 -3.05 38.81
N LEU A 336 8.04 -2.93 38.14
CA LEU A 336 8.63 -1.64 37.81
C LEU A 336 7.77 -0.85 36.81
N GLU A 337 7.17 -1.52 35.82
CA GLU A 337 6.22 -0.92 34.87
C GLU A 337 4.95 -0.39 35.57
N ALA A 338 4.36 -1.18 36.49
CA ALA A 338 3.15 -0.79 37.21
C ALA A 338 3.38 0.28 38.29
N LYS A 339 4.52 0.26 38.99
CA LYS A 339 4.77 1.06 40.20
C LYS A 339 5.76 2.22 40.01
N CYS A 340 6.76 2.08 39.14
CA CYS A 340 7.95 2.93 39.12
C CYS A 340 8.12 3.75 37.84
N PHE A 341 7.87 3.15 36.68
CA PHE A 341 8.20 3.72 35.36
C PHE A 341 7.48 5.04 35.07
N SER A 342 6.28 5.25 35.62
CA SER A 342 5.54 6.52 35.51
C SER A 342 6.32 7.76 36.00
N CYS A 343 7.37 7.58 36.80
CA CYS A 343 8.29 8.63 37.24
C CYS A 343 9.76 8.36 36.90
N HIS A 344 10.13 7.14 36.51
CA HIS A 344 11.52 6.67 36.39
C HIS A 344 11.84 5.93 35.07
N GLN A 345 10.98 6.05 34.04
CA GLN A 345 11.26 5.61 32.67
C GLN A 345 11.52 6.79 31.74
N GLY A 346 12.40 6.58 30.75
CA GLY A 346 12.59 7.52 29.65
C GLY A 346 13.32 8.82 30.01
N GLN A 347 12.93 9.94 29.39
CA GLN A 347 13.73 11.17 29.46
C GLN A 347 13.29 12.21 30.51
N LYS A 348 12.00 12.27 30.88
CA LYS A 348 11.47 13.21 31.90
C LYS A 348 11.46 12.61 33.33
N VAL A 349 12.53 11.92 33.73
CA VAL A 349 12.57 11.16 35.00
C VAL A 349 12.83 12.01 36.25
N ARG A 350 12.19 11.62 37.35
CA ARG A 350 12.32 12.27 38.65
C ARG A 350 13.63 11.93 39.33
N GLY A 351 14.25 12.92 39.96
CA GLY A 351 15.55 12.78 40.62
C GLY A 351 16.65 12.28 39.69
N GLN A 352 16.50 12.44 38.37
CA GLN A 352 17.40 11.91 37.32
C GLN A 352 17.58 10.37 37.32
N LEU A 353 16.82 9.63 38.14
CA LEU A 353 16.98 8.18 38.29
C LEU A 353 16.20 7.41 37.21
N ARG A 354 16.91 6.57 36.46
CA ARG A 354 16.38 5.61 35.47
C ARG A 354 16.23 4.22 36.12
N LEU A 355 15.00 3.75 36.29
CA LEU A 355 14.69 2.40 36.80
C LEU A 355 14.37 1.41 35.66
N ASP A 356 14.36 1.87 34.42
CA ASP A 356 14.14 1.12 33.17
C ASP A 356 15.44 0.72 32.45
N GLN A 357 16.60 1.00 33.04
CA GLN A 357 17.92 0.69 32.49
C GLN A 357 18.84 0.06 33.55
N SER A 358 19.53 -1.04 33.21
CA SER A 358 20.51 -1.70 34.10
C SER A 358 21.62 -0.77 34.56
N GLU A 359 22.13 0.08 33.66
CA GLU A 359 23.18 1.05 34.00
C GLU A 359 22.63 2.18 34.88
N GLY A 360 21.36 2.56 34.68
CA GLY A 360 20.66 3.59 35.45
C GLY A 360 20.46 3.21 36.92
N VAL A 361 20.04 1.97 37.19
CA VAL A 361 19.88 1.50 38.58
C VAL A 361 21.23 1.43 39.31
N THR A 362 22.32 1.06 38.63
CA THR A 362 23.66 0.99 39.23
C THR A 362 24.37 2.34 39.35
N LYS A 363 24.06 3.33 38.50
CA LYS A 363 24.62 4.69 38.59
C LYS A 363 23.85 5.58 39.56
N GLY A 364 22.59 5.28 39.83
CA GLY A 364 21.76 6.09 40.70
C GLY A 364 21.13 7.30 40.01
N GLY A 365 20.62 8.22 40.84
CA GLY A 365 20.05 9.49 40.40
C GLY A 365 20.91 10.69 40.82
N ALA A 366 20.26 11.85 40.96
CA ALA A 366 20.87 13.11 41.40
C ALA A 366 21.41 13.10 42.85
N SER A 367 21.19 12.02 43.62
CA SER A 367 21.88 11.74 44.88
C SER A 367 23.34 11.29 44.69
N GLY A 368 23.68 10.72 43.53
CA GLY A 368 24.96 10.04 43.28
C GLY A 368 25.06 8.63 43.88
N GLU A 369 24.03 8.18 44.60
CA GLU A 369 23.97 6.85 45.24
C GLU A 369 23.27 5.83 44.33
N PRO A 370 23.81 4.62 44.13
CA PRO A 370 23.15 3.56 43.38
C PRO A 370 21.75 3.24 43.91
N ALA A 371 20.76 3.14 43.02
CA ALA A 371 19.46 2.62 43.40
C ALA A 371 19.54 1.10 43.66
N VAL A 372 20.41 0.40 42.94
CA VAL A 372 20.68 -1.03 43.12
C VAL A 372 22.18 -1.26 43.19
N VAL A 373 22.61 -1.94 44.24
CA VAL A 373 23.95 -2.48 44.44
C VAL A 373 23.87 -4.00 44.22
N PRO A 374 24.32 -4.54 43.08
CA PRO A 374 24.19 -5.96 42.76
C PRO A 374 24.81 -6.87 43.83
N GLY A 375 24.06 -7.88 44.28
CA GLY A 375 24.43 -8.78 45.37
C GLY A 375 24.13 -8.24 46.78
N GLN A 376 23.76 -6.96 46.94
CA GLN A 376 23.61 -6.30 48.23
C GLN A 376 22.24 -5.58 48.34
N PRO A 377 21.14 -6.33 48.59
CA PRO A 377 19.79 -5.74 48.68
C PRO A 377 19.64 -4.73 49.82
N ASP A 378 20.44 -4.86 50.88
CA ASP A 378 20.35 -4.00 52.07
C ASP A 378 21.19 -2.72 51.95
N GLU A 379 22.14 -2.68 50.99
CA GLU A 379 22.84 -1.44 50.57
C GLU A 379 22.13 -0.75 49.38
N SER A 380 21.03 -1.31 48.89
CA SER A 380 20.33 -0.83 47.70
C SER A 380 19.23 0.17 48.05
N LEU A 381 19.44 1.44 47.73
CA LEU A 381 18.50 2.54 48.01
C LEU A 381 17.08 2.27 47.46
N LEU A 382 16.91 1.47 46.39
CA LEU A 382 15.60 1.05 45.90
C LEU A 382 14.79 0.30 46.97
N ILE A 383 15.41 -0.58 47.75
CA ILE A 383 14.74 -1.40 48.78
C ILE A 383 14.35 -0.53 49.98
N ASP A 384 15.26 0.29 50.47
CA ASP A 384 14.98 1.29 51.51
C ASP A 384 13.80 2.18 51.09
N ARG A 385 13.82 2.70 49.86
CA ARG A 385 12.77 3.58 49.35
C ARG A 385 11.41 2.89 49.17
N VAL A 386 11.32 1.62 48.79
CA VAL A 386 10.01 0.92 48.69
C VAL A 386 9.52 0.33 50.02
N THR A 387 10.37 0.26 51.05
CA THR A 387 10.00 -0.26 52.38
C THR A 387 9.82 0.83 53.45
N SER A 388 10.34 2.05 53.21
CA SER A 388 10.24 3.17 54.15
C SER A 388 8.80 3.51 54.54
N THR A 389 8.63 3.90 55.81
CA THR A 389 7.36 4.33 56.41
C THR A 389 7.17 5.85 56.42
N ASP A 390 8.16 6.63 55.99
CA ASP A 390 8.05 8.09 55.86
C ASP A 390 7.35 8.44 54.53
N GLU A 391 6.22 9.15 54.59
CA GLU A 391 5.44 9.53 53.40
C GLU A 391 6.21 10.42 52.40
N LEU A 392 7.27 11.12 52.83
CA LEU A 392 8.10 11.97 51.99
C LEU A 392 9.20 11.18 51.26
N GLU A 393 9.80 10.21 51.94
CA GLU A 393 10.93 9.43 51.42
C GLU A 393 10.49 8.21 50.62
N ALA A 394 9.34 7.61 50.98
CA ALA A 394 8.92 6.30 50.49
C ALA A 394 8.29 6.33 49.08
N MET A 395 8.67 5.36 48.26
CA MET A 395 8.25 5.19 46.87
C MET A 395 7.23 4.04 46.69
N PRO A 396 6.36 4.09 45.66
CA PRO A 396 6.01 5.28 44.89
C PRO A 396 5.27 6.31 45.77
N PRO A 397 5.46 7.62 45.55
CA PRO A 397 4.91 8.66 46.42
C PRO A 397 3.41 8.92 46.19
N LYS A 398 2.80 8.21 45.23
CA LYS A 398 1.37 8.22 44.88
C LYS A 398 0.98 6.88 44.26
N GLY A 399 -0.23 6.42 44.52
CA GLY A 399 -0.71 5.10 44.09
C GLY A 399 -0.40 4.02 45.14
N ASP A 400 -0.73 2.78 44.82
CA ASP A 400 -0.60 1.67 45.76
C ASP A 400 0.88 1.29 45.98
N ARG A 401 1.27 1.16 47.26
CA ARG A 401 2.58 0.61 47.66
C ARG A 401 2.85 -0.76 47.03
N LEU A 402 4.10 -1.19 47.04
CA LEU A 402 4.45 -2.57 46.70
C LEU A 402 3.99 -3.49 47.85
N SER A 403 3.44 -4.64 47.49
CA SER A 403 3.14 -5.72 48.43
C SER A 403 4.43 -6.37 48.95
N ALA A 404 4.35 -7.07 50.09
CA ALA A 404 5.49 -7.80 50.64
C ALA A 404 6.09 -8.82 49.64
N GLN A 405 5.27 -9.39 48.75
CA GLN A 405 5.74 -10.31 47.71
C GLN A 405 6.50 -9.57 46.59
N GLU A 406 6.01 -8.40 46.14
CA GLU A 406 6.73 -7.55 45.16
C GLU A 406 8.07 -7.06 45.72
N VAL A 407 8.12 -6.66 47.00
CA VAL A 407 9.35 -6.28 47.70
C VAL A 407 10.30 -7.47 47.83
N GLN A 408 9.81 -8.67 48.18
CA GLN A 408 10.66 -9.86 48.30
C GLN A 408 11.26 -10.26 46.94
N LEU A 409 10.49 -10.19 45.85
CA LEU A 409 11.00 -10.41 44.50
C LEU A 409 12.10 -9.41 44.15
N LEU A 410 11.94 -8.13 44.48
CA LEU A 410 12.99 -7.11 44.28
C LEU A 410 14.24 -7.36 45.13
N ARG A 411 14.13 -7.75 46.40
CA ARG A 411 15.30 -8.08 47.24
C ARG A 411 16.06 -9.28 46.69
N GLN A 412 15.34 -10.37 46.39
CA GLN A 412 15.93 -11.59 45.84
C GLN A 412 16.56 -11.35 44.45
N TRP A 413 15.94 -10.52 43.60
CA TRP A 413 16.53 -10.11 42.32
C TRP A 413 17.88 -9.43 42.49
N ILE A 414 18.01 -8.52 43.47
CA ILE A 414 19.26 -7.82 43.75
C ILE A 414 20.30 -8.77 44.34
N GLU A 415 19.90 -9.63 45.28
CA GLU A 415 20.72 -10.70 45.87
C GLU A 415 21.30 -11.65 44.81
N GLU A 416 20.51 -12.03 43.79
CA GLU A 416 20.94 -12.79 42.61
C GLU A 416 21.79 -11.98 41.59
N GLY A 417 22.31 -10.83 42.00
CA GLY A 417 23.18 -9.96 41.20
C GLY A 417 22.46 -9.02 40.24
N ALA A 418 21.19 -8.68 40.52
CA ALA A 418 20.38 -7.72 39.77
C ALA A 418 20.30 -7.99 38.25
N SER A 419 20.20 -9.27 37.85
CA SER A 419 20.19 -9.68 36.44
C SER A 419 18.99 -9.13 35.65
N TRP A 420 19.23 -8.55 34.48
CA TRP A 420 18.17 -8.12 33.56
C TRP A 420 17.79 -9.18 32.50
N SER A 421 18.55 -10.29 32.44
CA SER A 421 18.29 -11.39 31.52
C SER A 421 17.16 -12.31 32.02
N PRO A 422 16.41 -12.97 31.11
CA PRO A 422 15.54 -14.10 31.47
C PRO A 422 16.36 -15.29 32.01
N LEU A 423 15.70 -16.22 32.72
CA LEU A 423 16.34 -17.43 33.28
C LEU A 423 16.66 -18.54 32.26
N HIS A 424 16.21 -18.38 31.02
CA HIS A 424 16.51 -19.33 29.95
C HIS A 424 17.97 -19.22 29.51
N GLU A 425 18.69 -20.34 29.45
CA GLU A 425 20.00 -20.44 28.78
C GLU A 425 19.86 -20.02 27.32
N GLN A 426 20.34 -18.80 27.00
CA GLN A 426 20.23 -18.15 25.68
C GLN A 426 20.90 -18.97 24.58
N THR A 427 20.17 -19.97 24.07
CA THR A 427 20.65 -20.96 23.13
C THR A 427 20.61 -20.35 21.74
N ILE A 428 21.79 -20.19 21.12
CA ILE A 428 21.89 -19.74 19.74
C ILE A 428 21.30 -20.82 18.83
N THR A 429 20.18 -20.51 18.16
CA THR A 429 19.60 -21.46 17.20
C THR A 429 20.55 -21.67 16.01
N PRO A 430 20.63 -22.89 15.45
CA PRO A 430 21.45 -23.19 14.28
C PRO A 430 20.88 -22.50 13.02
N LEU A 431 21.63 -22.48 11.92
CA LEU A 431 21.11 -22.10 10.61
C LEU A 431 19.84 -22.89 10.28
N THR A 432 18.82 -22.23 9.72
CA THR A 432 17.62 -22.91 9.24
C THR A 432 17.87 -23.53 7.87
N ASP A 433 17.16 -24.61 7.55
CA ASP A 433 17.24 -25.32 6.28
C ASP A 433 16.83 -24.46 5.08
N ASP A 434 17.19 -24.90 3.87
CA ASP A 434 17.04 -24.10 2.66
C ASP A 434 15.59 -23.73 2.31
N LEU A 435 14.62 -24.61 2.51
CA LEU A 435 13.21 -24.30 2.24
C LEU A 435 12.58 -23.33 3.27
N PRO A 436 12.76 -23.53 4.59
CA PRO A 436 12.44 -22.51 5.59
C PRO A 436 13.13 -21.16 5.35
N PHE A 437 14.42 -21.15 5.02
CA PHE A 437 15.16 -19.93 4.67
C PHE A 437 14.52 -19.25 3.46
N LEU A 438 14.23 -20.00 2.38
CA LEU A 438 13.61 -19.46 1.18
C LEU A 438 12.21 -18.90 1.45
N ARG A 439 11.37 -19.62 2.20
CA ARG A 439 10.03 -19.15 2.61
C ARG A 439 10.14 -17.81 3.33
N ARG A 440 10.99 -17.74 4.36
CA ARG A 440 11.21 -16.53 5.17
C ARG A 440 11.73 -15.37 4.35
N VAL A 441 12.82 -15.53 3.59
CA VAL A 441 13.43 -14.43 2.84
C VAL A 441 12.49 -13.90 1.76
N THR A 442 11.80 -14.79 1.03
CA THR A 442 10.84 -14.38 -0.01
C THR A 442 9.66 -13.61 0.60
N LEU A 443 9.11 -14.08 1.73
CA LEU A 443 8.07 -13.34 2.44
C LEU A 443 8.56 -11.98 2.95
N ASP A 444 9.77 -11.89 3.50
CA ASP A 444 10.31 -10.64 4.05
C ASP A 444 10.64 -9.61 2.95
N THR A 445 11.15 -10.04 1.78
CA THR A 445 11.55 -9.14 0.68
C THR A 445 10.44 -8.85 -0.32
N VAL A 446 9.66 -9.84 -0.75
CA VAL A 446 8.64 -9.72 -1.82
C VAL A 446 7.21 -10.03 -1.36
N GLY A 447 6.99 -10.30 -0.08
CA GLY A 447 5.67 -10.27 0.56
C GLY A 447 4.81 -11.52 0.36
N VAL A 448 5.18 -12.37 -0.59
CA VAL A 448 4.51 -13.62 -0.93
C VAL A 448 5.41 -14.83 -0.65
N ILE A 449 4.81 -16.00 -0.44
CA ILE A 449 5.55 -17.28 -0.46
C ILE A 449 6.22 -17.50 -1.83
N PRO A 450 7.36 -18.20 -1.95
CA PRO A 450 7.96 -18.48 -3.27
C PRO A 450 7.05 -19.36 -4.12
N THR A 451 7.09 -19.17 -5.44
CA THR A 451 6.44 -20.08 -6.39
C THR A 451 7.14 -21.44 -6.43
N GLU A 452 6.45 -22.48 -6.91
CA GLU A 452 7.03 -23.83 -7.11
C GLU A 452 8.33 -23.77 -7.93
N ALA A 453 8.34 -22.97 -9.00
CA ALA A 453 9.50 -22.79 -9.86
C ALA A 453 10.69 -22.12 -9.14
N GLU A 454 10.43 -21.09 -8.31
CA GLU A 454 11.48 -20.44 -7.50
C GLU A 454 12.05 -21.39 -6.43
N ALA A 455 11.20 -22.24 -5.83
CA ALA A 455 11.62 -23.23 -4.86
C ALA A 455 12.47 -24.34 -5.49
N LEU A 456 12.05 -24.87 -6.64
CA LEU A 456 12.83 -25.86 -7.40
C LEU A 456 14.15 -25.26 -7.91
N GLN A 457 14.16 -24.01 -8.39
CA GLN A 457 15.38 -23.32 -8.83
C GLN A 457 16.39 -23.17 -7.67
N PHE A 458 15.94 -22.81 -6.48
CA PHE A 458 16.81 -22.65 -5.31
C PHE A 458 17.32 -23.98 -4.73
N LEU A 459 16.52 -25.05 -4.82
CA LEU A 459 16.95 -26.40 -4.45
C LEU A 459 17.97 -26.99 -5.45
N ALA A 460 17.87 -26.65 -6.74
CA ALA A 460 18.84 -27.07 -7.75
C ALA A 460 20.19 -26.33 -7.66
N ASP A 461 20.25 -25.18 -6.99
CA ASP A 461 21.50 -24.47 -6.76
C ASP A 461 22.30 -25.14 -5.62
N SER A 462 23.52 -25.56 -5.95
CA SER A 462 24.49 -26.20 -5.05
C SER A 462 25.69 -25.31 -4.70
N GLY A 463 25.73 -24.07 -5.19
CA GLY A 463 26.83 -23.14 -4.91
C GLY A 463 26.82 -22.62 -3.47
N PRO A 464 28.00 -22.38 -2.85
CA PRO A 464 28.10 -22.01 -1.44
C PRO A 464 27.48 -20.64 -1.13
N ASP A 465 27.36 -19.77 -2.13
CA ASP A 465 26.81 -18.41 -2.06
C ASP A 465 25.35 -18.33 -2.51
N LYS A 466 24.65 -19.45 -2.75
CA LYS A 466 23.27 -19.46 -3.26
C LYS A 466 22.28 -18.64 -2.44
N ARG A 467 22.49 -18.55 -1.12
CA ARG A 467 21.68 -17.70 -0.21
C ARG A 467 21.87 -16.22 -0.51
N ALA A 468 23.09 -15.78 -0.81
CA ALA A 468 23.35 -14.40 -1.26
C ALA A 468 22.74 -14.15 -2.64
N ARG A 469 22.88 -15.08 -3.60
CA ARG A 469 22.26 -14.97 -4.93
C ARG A 469 20.74 -14.82 -4.88
N VAL A 470 20.05 -15.62 -4.05
CA VAL A 470 18.59 -15.52 -3.96
C VAL A 470 18.14 -14.25 -3.24
N ILE A 471 18.89 -13.76 -2.24
CA ILE A 471 18.70 -12.43 -1.65
C ILE A 471 18.81 -11.35 -2.74
N ASP A 472 19.86 -11.37 -3.56
CA ASP A 472 20.08 -10.37 -4.61
C ASP A 472 18.99 -10.40 -5.68
N ARG A 473 18.58 -11.61 -6.12
CA ARG A 473 17.43 -11.79 -7.03
C ARG A 473 16.14 -11.19 -6.45
N LEU A 474 15.86 -11.43 -5.18
CA LEU A 474 14.64 -11.00 -4.52
C LEU A 474 14.62 -9.50 -4.16
N LEU A 475 15.78 -8.88 -3.95
CA LEU A 475 15.89 -7.42 -3.79
C LEU A 475 15.77 -6.69 -5.13
N ALA A 476 16.21 -7.31 -6.23
CA ALA A 476 16.01 -6.80 -7.59
C ALA A 476 14.56 -6.95 -8.11
N ASP A 477 13.75 -7.80 -7.48
CA ASP A 477 12.39 -8.11 -7.90
C ASP A 477 11.41 -6.93 -7.68
N PRO A 478 10.56 -6.57 -8.67
CA PRO A 478 9.59 -5.47 -8.52
C PRO A 478 8.55 -5.71 -7.42
N ARG A 479 8.29 -6.97 -7.02
CA ARG A 479 7.44 -7.32 -5.87
C ARG A 479 7.98 -6.78 -4.53
N TRP A 480 9.24 -6.33 -4.48
CA TRP A 480 9.76 -5.53 -3.36
C TRP A 480 8.86 -4.33 -3.04
N ALA A 481 8.35 -3.63 -4.06
CA ALA A 481 7.48 -2.48 -3.85
C ALA A 481 6.19 -2.89 -3.14
N ASP A 482 5.53 -3.96 -3.61
CA ASP A 482 4.30 -4.50 -3.01
C ASP A 482 4.45 -4.78 -1.50
N GLN A 483 5.54 -5.43 -1.10
CA GLN A 483 5.84 -5.84 0.28
C GLN A 483 6.12 -4.68 1.25
N TRP A 484 6.44 -3.49 0.74
CA TRP A 484 6.63 -2.30 1.58
C TRP A 484 5.40 -1.38 1.61
N MET A 485 4.42 -1.55 0.72
CA MET A 485 3.24 -0.69 0.64
C MET A 485 2.39 -0.69 1.92
N GLY A 486 1.92 -1.86 2.38
CA GLY A 486 1.05 -1.95 3.56
C GLY A 486 1.67 -1.33 4.83
N TYR A 487 3.00 -1.40 4.96
CA TYR A 487 3.75 -0.77 6.05
C TYR A 487 3.81 0.76 5.90
N TRP A 488 4.20 1.28 4.74
CA TRP A 488 4.27 2.74 4.54
C TRP A 488 2.89 3.41 4.51
N GLN A 489 1.85 2.72 4.05
CA GLN A 489 0.47 3.18 4.15
C GLN A 489 0.03 3.40 5.62
N ASP A 490 0.49 2.56 6.55
CA ASP A 490 0.21 2.74 7.98
C ASP A 490 1.12 3.78 8.64
N VAL A 491 2.42 3.78 8.36
CA VAL A 491 3.38 4.74 8.93
C VAL A 491 3.13 6.17 8.46
N LEU A 492 2.58 6.38 7.26
CA LEU A 492 2.28 7.70 6.69
C LEU A 492 0.79 8.09 6.75
N ALA A 493 -0.06 7.30 7.41
CA ALA A 493 -1.51 7.50 7.48
C ALA A 493 -2.16 7.75 6.09
N GLU A 494 -1.91 6.83 5.15
CA GLU A 494 -2.58 6.81 3.86
C GLU A 494 -4.02 6.31 4.06
N ASN A 495 -4.99 7.22 4.08
CA ASN A 495 -6.37 6.91 4.44
C ASN A 495 -7.16 6.50 3.18
N PRO A 496 -7.62 5.23 3.07
CA PRO A 496 -7.96 4.64 1.78
C PRO A 496 -9.47 4.70 1.50
N ASN A 497 -10.04 5.89 1.32
CA ASN A 497 -11.48 6.06 1.06
C ASN A 497 -11.79 6.23 -0.45
N ILE A 498 -13.04 6.01 -0.89
CA ILE A 498 -13.45 6.09 -2.30
C ILE A 498 -14.63 7.04 -2.59
N LEU A 499 -15.34 7.54 -1.57
CA LEU A 499 -16.53 8.37 -1.77
C LEU A 499 -16.20 9.81 -2.17
N ASN A 500 -15.20 10.40 -1.51
CA ASN A 500 -14.88 11.83 -1.63
C ASN A 500 -13.42 12.10 -1.21
N PRO A 501 -12.59 12.78 -2.02
CA PRO A 501 -11.26 13.27 -1.61
C PRO A 501 -11.30 14.12 -0.34
N THR A 502 -12.35 14.93 -0.16
CA THR A 502 -12.44 15.92 0.92
C THR A 502 -12.90 15.36 2.27
N LEU A 503 -12.79 14.05 2.48
CA LEU A 503 -13.01 13.38 3.78
C LEU A 503 -11.68 12.82 4.34
N ASN A 504 -10.65 13.67 4.46
CA ASN A 504 -9.30 13.28 4.91
C ASN A 504 -8.72 12.09 4.13
N ASN A 505 -8.96 12.05 2.81
CA ASN A 505 -8.68 10.89 1.96
C ASN A 505 -7.38 11.12 1.17
N SER A 506 -6.25 10.72 1.77
CA SER A 506 -4.92 10.85 1.17
C SER A 506 -4.65 9.78 0.09
N GLY A 507 -5.34 8.64 0.14
CA GLY A 507 -5.67 7.74 -0.98
C GLY A 507 -4.64 7.65 -2.13
N PRO A 508 -4.75 8.52 -3.16
CA PRO A 508 -3.90 8.48 -4.35
C PRO A 508 -2.38 8.58 -4.11
N PHE A 509 -1.89 9.23 -3.05
CA PHE A 509 -0.42 9.42 -2.89
C PHE A 509 0.35 8.10 -2.69
N ARG A 510 -0.36 6.99 -2.42
CA ARG A 510 0.19 5.63 -2.45
C ARG A 510 0.94 5.29 -3.75
N TRP A 511 0.55 5.88 -4.88
CA TRP A 511 1.20 5.61 -6.16
C TRP A 511 2.64 6.15 -6.22
N TRP A 512 2.89 7.32 -5.62
CA TRP A 512 4.26 7.82 -5.45
C TRP A 512 5.08 6.96 -4.47
N ILE A 513 4.47 6.42 -3.41
CA ILE A 513 5.15 5.48 -2.51
C ILE A 513 5.60 4.25 -3.31
N TYR A 514 4.67 3.66 -4.08
CA TYR A 514 4.94 2.48 -4.91
C TYR A 514 6.00 2.74 -5.98
N GLU A 515 5.88 3.84 -6.75
CA GLU A 515 6.88 4.23 -7.74
C GLU A 515 8.25 4.46 -7.11
N SER A 516 8.33 5.12 -5.96
CA SER A 516 9.61 5.35 -5.25
C SER A 516 10.29 4.07 -4.76
N LEU A 517 9.51 3.07 -4.34
CA LEU A 517 10.03 1.75 -3.93
C LEU A 517 10.43 0.88 -5.13
N LEU A 518 9.70 1.00 -6.24
CA LEU A 518 9.98 0.30 -7.50
C LEU A 518 11.26 0.84 -8.15
N ASP A 519 11.42 2.16 -8.20
CA ASP A 519 12.59 2.87 -8.74
C ASP A 519 13.83 2.80 -7.82
N ASN A 520 13.70 2.16 -6.65
CA ASN A 520 14.72 2.11 -5.59
C ASN A 520 15.26 3.50 -5.16
N LYS A 521 14.37 4.50 -5.02
CA LYS A 521 14.77 5.83 -4.54
C LYS A 521 15.43 5.70 -3.15
N PRO A 522 16.62 6.30 -2.93
CA PRO A 522 17.23 6.38 -1.61
C PRO A 522 16.27 6.97 -0.57
N VAL A 523 16.33 6.48 0.67
CA VAL A 523 15.33 6.84 1.69
C VAL A 523 15.38 8.33 2.07
N ASP A 524 16.54 8.98 1.92
CA ASP A 524 16.68 10.42 2.18
C ASP A 524 16.06 11.28 1.07
N LEU A 525 16.08 10.81 -0.18
CA LEU A 525 15.29 11.36 -1.30
C LEU A 525 13.79 11.14 -1.08
N PHE A 526 13.36 9.91 -0.76
CA PHE A 526 11.96 9.58 -0.45
C PHE A 526 11.36 10.51 0.62
N VAL A 527 12.07 10.71 1.73
CA VAL A 527 11.61 11.60 2.81
C VAL A 527 11.73 13.08 2.43
N THR A 528 12.71 13.47 1.61
CA THR A 528 12.81 14.83 1.06
C THR A 528 11.61 15.17 0.16
N GLU A 529 11.22 14.28 -0.75
CA GLU A 529 10.06 14.45 -1.63
C GLU A 529 8.74 14.51 -0.83
N LEU A 530 8.60 13.64 0.19
CA LEU A 530 7.46 13.63 1.11
C LEU A 530 7.28 14.95 1.87
N ILE A 531 8.38 15.52 2.39
CA ILE A 531 8.36 16.79 3.14
C ILE A 531 8.13 17.98 2.21
N ARG A 532 8.71 17.96 1.00
CA ARG A 532 8.46 18.98 -0.05
C ARG A 532 7.00 19.03 -0.48
N MET A 533 6.29 17.90 -0.48
CA MET A 533 4.87 17.76 -0.88
C MET A 533 4.58 18.37 -2.27
N ARG A 534 5.50 18.19 -3.24
CA ARG A 534 5.32 18.63 -4.64
C ARG A 534 4.45 17.63 -5.44
N GLY A 535 4.13 17.99 -6.69
CA GLY A 535 3.37 17.15 -7.62
C GLY A 535 1.86 17.21 -7.46
N SER A 536 1.17 16.22 -8.02
CA SER A 536 -0.29 16.15 -8.07
C SER A 536 -0.91 15.87 -6.72
N LEU A 537 -1.92 16.65 -6.37
CA LEU A 537 -2.75 16.47 -5.18
C LEU A 537 -3.65 15.21 -5.27
N SER A 538 -3.98 14.74 -6.48
CA SER A 538 -5.09 13.81 -6.73
C SER A 538 -4.77 12.59 -7.62
N LEU A 539 -3.71 12.65 -8.42
CA LEU A 539 -3.25 11.59 -9.33
C LEU A 539 -2.03 10.81 -8.78
N GLY A 540 -1.59 11.19 -7.58
CA GLY A 540 -0.67 10.42 -6.74
C GLY A 540 0.74 10.98 -6.60
N GLY A 541 0.91 12.29 -6.44
CA GLY A 541 2.18 12.89 -5.97
C GLY A 541 2.18 13.12 -4.44
N PRO A 542 3.34 13.42 -3.82
CA PRO A 542 3.47 13.80 -2.42
C PRO A 542 2.57 14.93 -1.94
N ALA A 543 2.12 15.83 -2.83
CA ALA A 543 1.09 16.82 -2.49
C ALA A 543 -0.17 16.19 -1.87
N GLY A 544 -0.55 14.97 -2.25
CA GLY A 544 -1.66 14.23 -1.63
C GLY A 544 -1.45 13.91 -0.14
N PHE A 545 -0.20 13.81 0.33
CA PHE A 545 0.10 13.68 1.77
C PHE A 545 -0.30 14.94 2.56
N ALA A 546 -0.31 16.13 1.92
CA ALA A 546 -0.74 17.38 2.56
C ALA A 546 -2.24 17.42 2.90
N MET A 547 -3.07 16.56 2.28
CA MET A 547 -4.51 16.57 2.51
C MET A 547 -4.86 16.11 3.93
N ALA A 548 -5.59 16.97 4.65
CA ALA A 548 -6.35 16.63 5.85
C ALA A 548 -7.54 17.59 6.02
N SER A 549 -8.50 17.52 5.11
CA SER A 549 -9.63 18.45 4.97
C SER A 549 -10.62 18.51 6.15
N GLN A 550 -10.50 17.61 7.14
CA GLN A 550 -11.27 17.62 8.40
C GLN A 550 -10.42 17.97 9.63
N ASN A 551 -9.20 18.49 9.44
CA ASN A 551 -8.30 18.94 10.51
C ASN A 551 -8.19 20.48 10.48
N ASP A 552 -8.23 21.12 11.66
CA ASP A 552 -8.10 22.57 11.83
C ASP A 552 -6.66 23.07 11.63
N VAL A 553 -5.67 22.20 11.81
CA VAL A 553 -4.24 22.46 11.54
C VAL A 553 -3.63 21.24 10.83
N PRO A 554 -3.91 21.04 9.51
CA PRO A 554 -3.44 19.87 8.76
C PRO A 554 -1.96 19.56 8.92
N MET A 555 -1.10 20.59 8.91
CA MET A 555 0.35 20.45 9.01
C MET A 555 0.84 20.03 10.40
N ALA A 556 0.03 20.20 11.46
CA ALA A 556 0.35 19.64 12.78
C ALA A 556 0.22 18.11 12.76
N GLU A 557 -0.81 17.56 12.12
CA GLU A 557 -0.93 16.11 11.95
C GLU A 557 0.25 15.55 11.13
N LYS A 558 0.62 16.23 10.02
CA LYS A 558 1.77 15.81 9.21
C LYS A 558 3.11 15.95 9.97
N ALA A 559 3.24 16.92 10.88
CA ALA A 559 4.39 17.04 11.77
C ALA A 559 4.48 15.88 12.77
N VAL A 560 3.35 15.44 13.35
CA VAL A 560 3.30 14.23 14.21
C VAL A 560 3.75 12.99 13.45
N ILE A 561 3.24 12.80 12.23
CA ILE A 561 3.64 11.68 11.36
C ILE A 561 5.14 11.74 11.06
N VAL A 562 5.66 12.89 10.63
CA VAL A 562 7.07 13.07 10.26
C VAL A 562 8.02 12.86 11.46
N SER A 563 7.70 13.38 12.65
CA SER A 563 8.55 13.21 13.84
C SER A 563 8.56 11.76 14.33
N ALA A 564 7.43 11.06 14.32
CA ALA A 564 7.33 9.66 14.71
C ALA A 564 7.93 8.69 13.66
N ALA A 565 7.74 8.99 12.36
CA ALA A 565 8.26 8.17 11.27
C ALA A 565 9.78 8.23 11.18
N PHE A 566 10.36 9.44 11.23
CA PHE A 566 11.75 9.67 10.80
C PHE A 566 12.70 10.11 11.91
N LEU A 567 12.19 10.55 13.07
CA LEU A 567 13.00 10.89 14.24
C LEU A 567 12.67 10.01 15.47
N GLY A 568 11.60 9.22 15.43
CA GLY A 568 11.14 8.43 16.59
C GLY A 568 10.72 9.30 17.79
N VAL A 569 10.25 10.53 17.54
CA VAL A 569 9.82 11.51 18.55
C VAL A 569 8.30 11.67 18.52
N GLN A 570 7.65 11.48 19.67
CA GLN A 570 6.18 11.50 19.77
C GLN A 570 5.65 12.86 20.17
N THR A 571 5.11 13.57 19.18
CA THR A 571 4.48 14.88 19.35
C THR A 571 2.94 14.82 19.37
N LYS A 572 2.31 13.63 19.35
CA LYS A 572 0.84 13.50 19.30
C LYS A 572 0.12 14.19 20.46
N CYS A 573 0.67 14.14 21.68
CA CYS A 573 0.13 14.88 22.83
C CYS A 573 0.31 16.41 22.71
N ALA A 574 1.43 16.85 22.09
CA ALA A 574 1.74 18.27 21.84
C ALA A 574 0.65 19.02 21.04
N ARG A 575 -0.24 18.27 20.38
CA ARG A 575 -1.40 18.79 19.63
C ARG A 575 -2.29 19.71 20.47
N CYS A 576 -2.44 19.48 21.77
CA CYS A 576 -3.40 20.20 22.64
C CYS A 576 -2.85 20.70 24.00
N HIS A 577 -1.66 20.25 24.40
CA HIS A 577 -0.94 20.64 25.62
C HIS A 577 0.51 20.14 25.51
N ASP A 578 1.44 20.65 26.31
CA ASP A 578 2.82 20.12 26.36
C ASP A 578 2.81 18.64 26.75
N ALA A 579 3.69 17.82 26.15
CA ALA A 579 3.62 16.38 26.36
C ALA A 579 4.03 16.01 27.81
N PRO A 580 3.21 15.23 28.54
CA PRO A 580 3.46 14.92 29.94
C PRO A 580 4.53 13.82 30.13
N ALA A 581 4.68 12.93 29.16
CA ALA A 581 5.58 11.76 29.21
C ALA A 581 6.75 11.85 28.21
N HIS A 582 6.82 12.92 27.42
CA HIS A 582 7.80 13.17 26.35
C HIS A 582 8.35 14.57 26.49
N GLN A 583 9.57 14.85 26.02
CA GLN A 583 10.19 16.17 26.07
C GLN A 583 9.35 17.21 25.34
N SER A 584 8.89 16.88 24.12
CA SER A 584 8.22 17.77 23.18
C SER A 584 7.11 18.63 23.78
N THR A 585 7.23 19.93 23.59
CA THR A 585 6.23 20.95 23.92
C THR A 585 5.23 21.14 22.80
N GLN A 586 4.11 21.81 23.10
CA GLN A 586 3.19 22.28 22.08
C GLN A 586 3.85 23.28 21.12
N GLN A 587 4.83 24.06 21.56
CA GLN A 587 5.56 24.97 20.68
C GLN A 587 6.33 24.21 19.60
N ASP A 588 7.04 23.14 19.96
CA ASP A 588 7.90 22.37 19.04
C ASP A 588 7.09 21.76 17.89
N LEU A 589 5.94 21.15 18.20
CA LEU A 589 5.02 20.63 17.18
C LEU A 589 4.54 21.72 16.22
N PHE A 590 4.18 22.89 16.76
CA PHE A 590 3.66 23.99 15.94
C PHE A 590 4.75 24.72 15.14
N GLN A 591 6.01 24.67 15.57
CA GLN A 591 7.17 25.14 14.80
C GLN A 591 7.43 24.23 13.59
N LEU A 592 7.39 22.90 13.77
CA LEU A 592 7.45 21.93 12.67
C LEU A 592 6.26 22.07 11.71
N ALA A 593 5.05 22.25 12.24
CA ALA A 593 3.86 22.49 11.44
C ALA A 593 3.95 23.80 10.63
N ALA A 594 4.59 24.84 11.17
CA ALA A 594 4.82 26.10 10.47
C ALA A 594 5.91 26.00 9.39
N LEU A 595 6.93 25.13 9.57
CA LEU A 595 7.86 24.75 8.49
C LEU A 595 7.13 24.00 7.36
N LEU A 596 6.35 22.95 7.68
CA LEU A 596 5.56 22.20 6.69
C LEU A 596 4.47 23.06 5.99
N GLY A 597 3.93 24.06 6.70
CA GLY A 597 2.96 25.01 6.18
C GLY A 597 3.56 26.22 5.46
N GLU A 598 4.88 26.34 5.45
CA GLU A 598 5.70 27.44 4.88
C GLU A 598 5.33 28.84 5.37
N LYS A 599 4.66 28.94 6.53
CA LYS A 599 4.17 30.20 7.09
C LYS A 599 3.90 30.10 8.59
N PRO A 600 3.85 31.24 9.31
CA PRO A 600 3.54 31.24 10.74
C PRO A 600 2.11 30.73 11.00
N ILE A 601 1.94 29.92 12.04
CA ILE A 601 0.64 29.36 12.43
C ILE A 601 0.09 30.12 13.64
N LYS A 602 -1.12 30.65 13.51
CA LYS A 602 -1.89 31.19 14.65
C LYS A 602 -2.63 30.05 15.34
N LEU A 603 -2.26 29.72 16.57
CA LEU A 603 -2.83 28.61 17.35
C LEU A 603 -4.36 28.77 17.51
N PRO A 604 -5.21 27.89 16.93
CA PRO A 604 -6.65 28.01 17.08
C PRO A 604 -7.12 27.46 18.44
N LYS A 605 -8.29 27.91 18.92
CA LYS A 605 -8.81 27.54 20.26
C LYS A 605 -9.04 26.04 20.44
N THR A 606 -9.27 25.31 19.36
CA THR A 606 -9.35 23.85 19.26
C THR A 606 -8.05 23.13 19.61
N SER A 607 -6.92 23.84 19.58
CA SER A 607 -5.57 23.31 19.85
C SER A 607 -5.09 23.52 21.29
N SER A 608 -5.99 23.78 22.25
CA SER A 608 -5.64 23.91 23.66
C SER A 608 -6.74 23.33 24.56
N VAL A 609 -6.35 22.55 25.58
CA VAL A 609 -7.30 22.05 26.59
C VAL A 609 -7.84 23.19 27.48
N PRO A 610 -9.14 23.21 27.86
CA PRO A 610 -9.68 24.19 28.80
C PRO A 610 -9.23 23.91 30.24
N LEU A 611 -8.09 24.47 30.66
CA LEU A 611 -7.51 24.28 32.00
C LEU A 611 -8.48 24.61 33.14
N ASP A 612 -9.34 25.61 32.97
CA ASP A 612 -10.34 26.04 33.95
C ASP A 612 -11.26 24.90 34.42
N LYS A 613 -11.53 23.91 33.54
CA LYS A 613 -12.34 22.72 33.85
C LYS A 613 -11.57 21.62 34.58
N LEU A 614 -10.24 21.60 34.50
CA LEU A 614 -9.38 20.61 35.14
C LEU A 614 -9.06 20.99 36.60
N HIS A 615 -9.07 22.28 36.93
CA HIS A 615 -8.70 22.77 38.27
C HIS A 615 -9.81 22.60 39.33
N GLY A 616 -11.05 22.32 38.92
CA GLY A 616 -12.24 22.26 39.78
C GLY A 616 -12.33 21.09 40.79
N GLN A 617 -11.31 20.24 40.91
CA GLN A 617 -11.30 19.08 41.82
C GLN A 617 -10.04 19.01 42.73
N GLY A 618 -9.31 20.11 42.92
CA GLY A 618 -8.19 20.20 43.86
C GLY A 618 -6.93 19.38 43.52
N ARG A 619 -6.97 18.56 42.47
CA ARG A 619 -5.81 17.82 41.93
C ARG A 619 -4.98 18.75 41.04
N LYS A 620 -3.66 18.82 41.27
CA LYS A 620 -2.73 19.49 40.34
C LYS A 620 -2.81 18.80 38.97
N SER A 621 -2.89 19.58 37.89
CA SER A 621 -2.89 19.06 36.52
C SER A 621 -1.64 18.22 36.23
N LEU A 622 -1.81 17.12 35.49
CA LEU A 622 -0.72 16.30 34.95
C LEU A 622 -0.19 16.83 33.60
N ILE A 623 -0.88 17.81 33.02
CA ILE A 623 -0.56 18.42 31.72
C ILE A 623 -0.39 19.93 31.86
N GLN A 624 0.52 20.51 31.08
CA GLN A 624 0.81 21.94 31.06
C GLN A 624 0.45 22.52 29.68
N VAL A 625 -0.01 23.77 29.64
CA VAL A 625 -0.24 24.50 28.39
C VAL A 625 0.56 25.79 28.45
N THR A 626 1.80 25.75 27.96
CA THR A 626 2.65 26.95 27.83
C THR A 626 2.15 27.90 26.74
N LEU A 627 1.69 27.37 25.61
CA LEU A 627 1.29 28.14 24.43
C LEU A 627 -0.19 28.53 24.49
N LYS A 628 -0.49 29.84 24.41
CA LYS A 628 -1.86 30.36 24.54
C LYS A 628 -2.61 30.38 23.20
N PRO A 629 -3.92 30.10 23.17
CA PRO A 629 -4.76 30.28 21.98
C PRO A 629 -4.61 31.69 21.38
N GLY A 630 -4.40 31.75 20.07
CA GLY A 630 -4.17 32.99 19.32
C GLY A 630 -2.71 33.43 19.20
N THR A 631 -1.77 32.81 19.92
CA THR A 631 -0.32 33.02 19.70
C THR A 631 0.06 32.63 18.26
N VAL A 632 0.96 33.40 17.66
CA VAL A 632 1.55 33.12 16.35
C VAL A 632 2.89 32.41 16.54
N VAL A 633 2.97 31.15 16.10
CA VAL A 633 4.19 30.35 16.11
C VAL A 633 4.90 30.51 14.77
N GLN A 634 6.20 30.82 14.83
CA GLN A 634 7.05 30.97 13.65
C GLN A 634 7.58 29.60 13.17
N PRO A 635 7.88 29.42 11.87
CA PRO A 635 8.63 28.26 11.38
C PRO A 635 10.01 28.20 12.04
N ALA A 636 10.33 27.09 12.72
CA ALA A 636 11.62 26.88 13.36
C ALA A 636 11.90 25.38 13.57
N TRP A 637 13.17 25.03 13.80
CA TRP A 637 13.61 23.68 14.09
C TRP A 637 13.78 23.47 15.59
N PRO A 638 13.01 22.56 16.23
CA PRO A 638 13.03 22.39 17.68
C PRO A 638 14.06 21.38 18.20
N PHE A 639 14.77 20.65 17.33
CA PHE A 639 15.65 19.52 17.72
C PHE A 639 17.14 19.75 17.36
N PRO A 640 17.80 20.81 17.88
CA PRO A 640 19.20 21.11 17.58
C PRO A 640 20.17 19.98 17.96
N GLU A 641 19.76 19.06 18.85
CA GLU A 641 20.51 17.89 19.30
C GLU A 641 20.58 16.74 18.28
N PHE A 642 19.69 16.69 17.28
CA PHE A 642 19.77 15.73 16.17
C PHE A 642 20.53 16.31 14.96
N ALA A 643 20.35 17.60 14.71
CA ALA A 643 21.07 18.38 13.72
C ALA A 643 21.04 19.86 14.14
N PRO A 644 22.19 20.52 14.38
CA PRO A 644 22.19 21.93 14.71
C PRO A 644 21.88 22.75 13.45
N ALA A 645 21.12 23.84 13.59
CA ALA A 645 20.55 24.55 12.43
C ALA A 645 21.60 25.08 11.43
N ASN A 646 22.80 25.42 11.91
CA ASN A 646 23.91 25.90 11.09
C ASN A 646 24.57 24.81 10.21
N LEU A 647 24.24 23.53 10.39
CA LEU A 647 24.85 22.43 9.64
C LEU A 647 24.45 22.38 8.15
N LEU A 648 23.47 23.20 7.74
CA LEU A 648 22.80 23.09 6.43
C LEU A 648 22.46 24.43 5.75
N GLU A 649 22.57 25.58 6.42
CA GLU A 649 22.24 26.88 5.81
C GLU A 649 23.24 27.31 4.71
N ALA A 650 24.43 26.73 4.66
CA ALA A 650 25.43 26.98 3.62
C ALA A 650 25.21 26.16 2.32
N ASP A 651 24.36 25.13 2.38
CA ASP A 651 24.27 24.07 1.37
C ASP A 651 22.92 24.02 0.63
N LEU A 652 21.97 24.86 1.04
CA LEU A 652 20.66 25.01 0.42
C LEU A 652 20.66 26.17 -0.59
N PRO A 653 19.86 26.08 -1.67
CA PRO A 653 19.61 27.22 -2.57
C PRO A 653 19.19 28.49 -1.80
N SER A 654 19.54 29.66 -2.31
CA SER A 654 19.24 30.95 -1.64
C SER A 654 17.73 31.24 -1.56
N ASP A 655 16.93 30.60 -2.39
CA ASP A 655 15.47 30.60 -2.44
C ASP A 655 14.82 29.41 -1.69
N ALA A 656 15.61 28.52 -1.07
CA ALA A 656 15.12 27.29 -0.42
C ALA A 656 14.05 27.56 0.65
N THR A 657 12.93 26.86 0.50
CA THR A 657 11.70 27.11 1.29
C THR A 657 11.82 26.57 2.72
N PRO A 658 10.87 26.89 3.61
CA PRO A 658 10.79 26.25 4.93
C PRO A 658 10.67 24.71 4.88
N ARG A 659 10.12 24.14 3.79
CA ARG A 659 10.10 22.68 3.57
C ARG A 659 11.45 22.13 3.14
N ASP A 660 12.19 22.81 2.27
CA ASP A 660 13.54 22.40 1.89
C ASP A 660 14.46 22.35 3.11
N ARG A 661 14.38 23.37 3.96
CA ARG A 661 15.10 23.46 5.24
C ARG A 661 14.75 22.29 6.16
N LEU A 662 13.46 22.04 6.38
CA LEU A 662 13.00 20.91 7.21
C LEU A 662 13.41 19.54 6.63
N ALA A 663 13.31 19.37 5.31
CA ALA A 663 13.71 18.16 4.63
C ALA A 663 15.20 17.89 4.86
N ALA A 664 16.06 18.89 4.64
CA ALA A 664 17.49 18.79 4.88
C ALA A 664 17.81 18.51 6.36
N LEU A 665 17.17 19.21 7.30
CA LEU A 665 17.39 19.04 8.75
C LEU A 665 17.07 17.63 9.25
N ILE A 666 16.02 17.00 8.70
CA ILE A 666 15.68 15.61 9.03
C ILE A 666 16.60 14.63 8.30
N THR A 667 16.83 14.83 7.00
CA THR A 667 17.36 13.76 6.12
C THR A 667 18.86 13.92 5.78
N GLY A 668 19.51 14.98 6.24
CA GLY A 668 20.93 15.25 6.00
C GLY A 668 21.86 14.22 6.69
N PRO A 669 23.04 13.93 6.11
CA PRO A 669 23.90 12.85 6.58
C PRO A 669 24.44 13.04 8.01
N GLY A 670 24.58 14.29 8.47
CA GLY A 670 24.98 14.59 9.84
C GLY A 670 23.90 14.28 10.90
N ASN A 671 22.64 14.08 10.49
CA ASN A 671 21.56 13.65 11.38
C ASN A 671 21.64 12.13 11.57
N GLU A 672 22.52 11.67 12.47
CA GLU A 672 22.62 10.24 12.80
C GLU A 672 21.27 9.67 13.28
N ARG A 673 20.44 10.48 13.95
CA ARG A 673 19.14 10.05 14.47
C ARG A 673 18.20 9.57 13.36
N PHE A 674 18.14 10.25 12.22
CA PHE A 674 17.36 9.80 11.06
C PHE A 674 17.86 8.46 10.51
N ALA A 675 19.17 8.35 10.27
CA ALA A 675 19.76 7.13 9.71
C ALA A 675 19.59 5.92 10.66
N GLN A 676 19.76 6.13 11.97
CA GLN A 676 19.51 5.12 13.00
C GLN A 676 18.02 4.75 13.11
N VAL A 677 17.08 5.71 12.97
CA VAL A 677 15.63 5.44 12.99
C VAL A 677 15.19 4.59 11.80
N ILE A 678 15.65 4.91 10.58
CA ILE A 678 15.39 4.05 9.41
C ILE A 678 16.00 2.66 9.60
N ALA A 679 17.26 2.58 10.04
CA ALA A 679 17.94 1.30 10.24
C ALA A 679 17.22 0.41 11.27
N ASN A 680 16.77 0.99 12.39
CA ASN A 680 15.98 0.31 13.41
C ASN A 680 14.60 -0.15 12.89
N ARG A 681 13.93 0.67 12.07
CA ARG A 681 12.67 0.29 11.40
C ARG A 681 12.86 -0.89 10.44
N ALA A 682 13.92 -0.88 9.63
CA ALA A 682 14.26 -1.99 8.75
C ALA A 682 14.59 -3.27 9.55
N TRP A 683 15.40 -3.14 10.60
CA TRP A 683 15.74 -4.22 11.52
C TRP A 683 14.50 -4.85 12.17
N LYS A 684 13.59 -4.05 12.74
CA LYS A 684 12.33 -4.52 13.36
C LYS A 684 11.48 -5.36 12.42
N ARG A 685 11.37 -5.00 11.13
CA ARG A 685 10.57 -5.77 10.14
C ARG A 685 11.15 -7.16 9.87
N LEU A 686 12.48 -7.30 9.86
CA LEU A 686 13.19 -8.56 9.54
C LEU A 686 13.43 -9.45 10.77
N MET A 687 13.69 -8.84 11.91
CA MET A 687 14.12 -9.53 13.15
C MET A 687 12.98 -9.65 14.20
N GLY A 688 11.82 -9.03 13.97
CA GLY A 688 10.66 -9.03 14.88
C GLY A 688 10.79 -8.11 16.10
N ARG A 689 12.02 -7.86 16.58
CA ARG A 689 12.35 -6.89 17.64
C ARG A 689 13.28 -5.80 17.11
N GLY A 690 13.04 -4.55 17.51
CA GLY A 690 13.91 -3.41 17.23
C GLY A 690 15.16 -3.42 18.11
N LEU A 691 16.20 -2.71 17.67
CA LEU A 691 17.33 -2.35 18.52
C LEU A 691 16.91 -1.28 19.55
N VAL A 692 15.99 -0.38 19.16
CA VAL A 692 15.15 0.40 20.07
C VAL A 692 13.70 -0.02 19.83
N ASP A 693 12.99 -0.45 20.88
CA ASP A 693 11.59 -0.88 20.79
C ASP A 693 10.78 -0.12 21.87
N PRO A 694 9.65 0.54 21.53
CA PRO A 694 9.07 0.68 20.19
C PRO A 694 9.92 1.58 19.26
N VAL A 695 9.88 1.31 17.95
CA VAL A 695 10.76 1.98 16.97
C VAL A 695 10.34 3.42 16.62
N ASP A 696 9.20 3.89 17.14
CA ASP A 696 8.58 5.19 16.87
C ASP A 696 8.34 6.06 18.12
N ASP A 697 8.74 5.58 19.30
CA ASP A 697 8.73 6.32 20.58
C ASP A 697 10.04 6.05 21.34
N TRP A 698 11.13 6.65 20.84
CA TRP A 698 12.50 6.45 21.34
C TRP A 698 12.76 7.15 22.67
N GLU A 699 11.82 7.94 23.18
CA GLU A 699 11.94 8.56 24.51
C GLU A 699 11.61 7.57 25.63
N LYS A 700 10.83 6.52 25.34
CA LYS A 700 10.57 5.38 26.25
C LYS A 700 11.49 4.19 26.01
N GLY A 701 11.96 4.03 24.77
CA GLY A 701 12.93 3.00 24.40
C GLY A 701 14.36 3.35 24.79
N SER A 702 15.27 2.39 24.66
CA SER A 702 16.72 2.60 24.72
C SER A 702 17.42 1.51 23.89
N PRO A 703 18.58 1.80 23.27
CA PRO A 703 19.21 0.86 22.34
C PRO A 703 19.81 -0.35 23.08
N SER A 704 19.34 -1.56 22.74
CA SER A 704 19.90 -2.82 23.28
C SER A 704 21.36 -3.04 22.83
N HIS A 705 21.68 -2.58 21.61
CA HIS A 705 23.00 -2.63 20.97
C HIS A 705 23.31 -1.26 20.35
N PRO A 706 23.78 -0.26 21.12
CA PRO A 706 23.99 1.10 20.63
C PRO A 706 25.05 1.18 19.52
N GLU A 707 26.13 0.41 19.63
CA GLU A 707 27.20 0.38 18.63
C GLU A 707 26.75 -0.25 17.30
N LEU A 708 25.98 -1.34 17.36
CA LEU A 708 25.35 -1.96 16.19
C LEU A 708 24.37 -1.00 15.51
N LEU A 709 23.51 -0.33 16.29
CA LEU A 709 22.55 0.64 15.78
C LEU A 709 23.26 1.80 15.07
N ARG A 710 24.33 2.33 15.68
CA ARG A 710 25.17 3.38 15.09
C ARG A 710 25.94 2.89 13.85
N HIS A 711 26.43 1.65 13.87
CA HIS A 711 27.08 1.02 12.72
C HIS A 711 26.12 0.88 11.53
N LEU A 712 24.90 0.37 11.75
CA LEU A 712 23.86 0.23 10.71
C LEU A 712 23.38 1.58 10.18
N GLY A 713 23.23 2.60 11.05
CA GLY A 713 22.95 3.97 10.62
C GLY A 713 24.05 4.53 9.72
N ARG A 714 25.32 4.31 10.07
CA ARG A 714 26.47 4.75 9.25
C ARG A 714 26.63 3.92 7.97
N GLU A 715 26.27 2.63 7.97
CA GLU A 715 26.19 1.81 6.76
C GLU A 715 25.10 2.30 5.80
N LEU A 716 23.99 2.83 6.30
CA LEU A 716 22.97 3.48 5.46
C LEU A 716 23.54 4.75 4.80
N VAL A 717 24.33 5.56 5.51
CA VAL A 717 25.00 6.75 4.92
C VAL A 717 26.10 6.35 3.93
N ARG A 718 26.94 5.35 4.25
CA ARG A 718 27.94 4.76 3.31
C ARG A 718 27.28 4.07 2.11
N GLY A 719 26.03 3.64 2.28
CA GLY A 719 25.16 3.10 1.25
C GLY A 719 24.38 4.15 0.46
N GLU A 720 24.69 5.44 0.64
CA GLU A 720 24.03 6.56 -0.04
C GLU A 720 22.50 6.56 0.15
N PHE A 721 22.07 6.10 1.32
CA PHE A 721 20.68 5.91 1.75
C PHE A 721 19.89 4.84 0.96
N ASP A 722 20.55 3.92 0.27
CA ASP A 722 19.93 2.71 -0.31
C ASP A 722 19.45 1.75 0.80
N LEU A 723 18.13 1.58 0.89
CA LEU A 723 17.48 0.69 1.85
C LEU A 723 17.65 -0.79 1.50
N LYS A 724 17.70 -1.17 0.22
CA LYS A 724 17.96 -2.55 -0.22
C LYS A 724 19.37 -2.98 0.15
N ARG A 725 20.37 -2.10 0.04
CA ARG A 725 21.76 -2.36 0.48
C ARG A 725 21.84 -2.62 1.98
N LEU A 726 21.15 -1.82 2.80
CA LEU A 726 21.08 -2.07 4.25
C LEU A 726 20.37 -3.39 4.57
N VAL A 727 19.24 -3.66 3.91
CA VAL A 727 18.51 -4.93 4.09
C VAL A 727 19.34 -6.13 3.63
N ARG A 728 20.10 -6.03 2.53
CA ARG A 728 21.05 -7.05 2.06
C ARG A 728 22.06 -7.42 3.16
N LEU A 729 22.61 -6.43 3.87
CA LEU A 729 23.55 -6.66 4.97
C LEU A 729 22.91 -7.45 6.12
N ILE A 730 21.65 -7.13 6.47
CA ILE A 730 20.89 -7.85 7.51
C ILE A 730 20.56 -9.28 7.05
N LEU A 731 20.06 -9.47 5.83
CA LEU A 731 19.70 -10.79 5.29
C LEU A 731 20.91 -11.74 5.14
N ASN A 732 22.12 -11.19 4.97
CA ASN A 732 23.38 -11.95 4.92
C ASN A 732 24.06 -12.09 6.30
N SER A 733 23.34 -11.88 7.41
CA SER A 733 23.84 -12.17 8.77
C SER A 733 23.44 -13.58 9.22
N HIS A 734 24.27 -14.20 10.07
CA HIS A 734 23.91 -15.45 10.75
C HIS A 734 22.72 -15.24 11.72
N ALA A 735 22.58 -14.03 12.26
CA ALA A 735 21.42 -13.57 13.03
C ALA A 735 20.09 -13.69 12.27
N TYR A 736 20.04 -13.28 11.00
CA TYR A 736 18.82 -13.40 10.21
C TYR A 736 18.55 -14.85 9.74
N GLN A 737 19.59 -15.64 9.47
CA GLN A 737 19.47 -16.97 8.83
C GLN A 737 19.27 -18.16 9.79
N ARG A 738 19.32 -17.95 11.11
CA ARG A 738 19.09 -19.02 12.11
C ARG A 738 17.61 -19.44 12.23
N GLY A 739 17.36 -20.64 12.75
CA GLY A 739 16.01 -21.16 13.00
C GLY A 739 15.23 -20.32 14.01
N SER A 740 13.89 -20.35 13.92
CA SER A 740 13.03 -19.81 14.97
C SER A 740 12.87 -20.80 16.12
N ASP A 741 12.83 -20.29 17.35
CA ASP A 741 12.38 -21.06 18.51
C ASP A 741 10.85 -20.90 18.64
N LEU A 742 10.16 -22.04 18.74
CA LEU A 742 8.70 -22.12 18.83
C LEU A 742 8.20 -21.85 20.27
N ALA A 743 9.08 -21.87 21.27
CA ALA A 743 8.75 -21.52 22.65
C ALA A 743 8.74 -20.00 22.90
N LEU A 744 9.29 -19.19 21.97
CA LEU A 744 9.38 -17.73 22.11
C LEU A 744 8.12 -17.02 21.59
N THR A 745 7.51 -16.20 22.45
CA THR A 745 6.43 -15.27 22.08
C THR A 745 6.96 -13.95 21.49
N GLU A 746 8.18 -13.55 21.84
CA GLU A 746 8.92 -12.43 21.26
C GLU A 746 10.36 -12.85 20.96
N THR A 747 10.97 -12.28 19.91
CA THR A 747 12.42 -12.44 19.65
C THR A 747 13.25 -11.98 20.86
N ASP A 748 14.27 -12.76 21.19
CA ASP A 748 15.19 -12.52 22.30
C ASP A 748 15.85 -11.12 22.22
N PRO A 749 15.98 -10.36 23.33
CA PRO A 749 16.61 -9.04 23.35
C PRO A 749 18.08 -8.97 22.90
N HIS A 750 18.82 -10.09 22.91
CA HIS A 750 20.19 -10.22 22.39
C HIS A 750 20.24 -10.91 21.01
N PHE A 751 19.08 -11.24 20.44
CA PHE A 751 18.93 -11.96 19.18
C PHE A 751 19.64 -13.34 19.18
N ALA A 752 19.70 -14.03 20.33
CA ALA A 752 20.16 -15.42 20.43
C ALA A 752 19.30 -16.35 19.55
N ALA A 753 17.99 -16.24 19.70
CA ALA A 753 16.97 -16.93 18.92
C ALA A 753 15.85 -15.95 18.51
N ARG A 754 15.17 -16.24 17.40
CA ARG A 754 14.02 -15.46 16.90
C ARG A 754 12.71 -16.19 17.22
N ALA A 755 11.67 -15.44 17.55
CA ALA A 755 10.31 -15.97 17.59
C ALA A 755 9.75 -16.13 16.17
N GLN A 756 8.73 -16.97 15.99
CA GLN A 756 7.96 -16.98 14.74
C GLN A 756 7.22 -15.65 14.56
N ARG A 757 7.31 -15.06 13.36
CA ARG A 757 6.58 -13.83 13.00
C ARG A 757 5.30 -14.20 12.24
N ARG A 758 4.15 -13.71 12.71
CA ARG A 758 2.89 -13.82 11.95
C ARG A 758 2.99 -12.98 10.66
N LEU A 759 2.38 -13.47 9.58
CA LEU A 759 2.22 -12.72 8.34
C LEU A 759 1.32 -11.48 8.53
N SER A 760 1.53 -10.44 7.73
CA SER A 760 0.56 -9.34 7.65
C SER A 760 -0.68 -9.77 6.87
N ALA A 761 -1.78 -9.04 7.04
CA ALA A 761 -3.02 -9.23 6.29
C ALA A 761 -2.78 -9.32 4.76
N GLU A 762 -1.97 -8.41 4.21
CA GLU A 762 -1.57 -8.40 2.80
C GLU A 762 -0.75 -9.63 2.41
N GLN A 763 0.25 -9.98 3.22
CA GLN A 763 1.08 -11.17 2.99
C GLN A 763 0.24 -12.46 2.97
N ILE A 764 -0.79 -12.56 3.82
CA ILE A 764 -1.73 -13.70 3.84
C ILE A 764 -2.54 -13.74 2.55
N VAL A 765 -3.24 -12.65 2.22
CA VAL A 765 -4.12 -12.60 1.04
C VAL A 765 -3.35 -12.83 -0.26
N ASP A 766 -2.27 -12.09 -0.50
CA ASP A 766 -1.50 -12.20 -1.74
C ASP A 766 -0.79 -13.57 -1.85
N SER A 767 -0.35 -14.16 -0.73
CA SER A 767 0.18 -15.53 -0.71
C SER A 767 -0.88 -16.59 -0.99
N LEU A 768 -2.13 -16.44 -0.53
CA LEU A 768 -3.21 -17.40 -0.78
C LEU A 768 -3.55 -17.47 -2.28
N PHE A 769 -3.69 -16.31 -2.94
CA PHE A 769 -3.89 -16.25 -4.39
C PHE A 769 -2.69 -16.81 -5.16
N GLN A 770 -1.45 -16.55 -4.72
CA GLN A 770 -0.25 -17.12 -5.37
C GLN A 770 -0.11 -18.64 -5.16
N ALA A 771 -0.37 -19.14 -3.95
CA ALA A 771 -0.32 -20.57 -3.60
C ALA A 771 -1.28 -21.38 -4.48
N THR A 772 -2.55 -20.96 -4.52
CA THR A 772 -3.60 -21.58 -5.34
C THR A 772 -3.38 -21.37 -6.84
N GLY A 773 -2.73 -20.26 -7.21
CA GLY A 773 -2.73 -19.73 -8.57
C GLY A 773 -4.11 -19.32 -9.05
N LYS A 774 -5.03 -18.96 -8.14
CA LYS A 774 -6.32 -18.36 -8.50
C LYS A 774 -6.07 -16.89 -8.91
N PRO A 775 -6.64 -16.39 -10.02
CA PRO A 775 -6.52 -14.98 -10.39
C PRO A 775 -7.11 -14.03 -9.33
N PHE A 776 -6.34 -13.03 -8.93
CA PHE A 776 -6.81 -11.91 -8.11
C PHE A 776 -7.67 -10.99 -8.98
N GLU A 777 -8.95 -11.34 -9.16
CA GLU A 777 -9.92 -10.54 -9.92
C GLU A 777 -11.05 -10.03 -9.00
N THR A 778 -11.01 -8.74 -8.65
CA THR A 778 -12.08 -7.98 -7.95
C THR A 778 -12.72 -6.95 -8.89
N GLU A 779 -13.68 -6.16 -8.40
CA GLU A 779 -14.10 -4.93 -9.08
C GLU A 779 -12.96 -3.88 -9.15
N GLU A 780 -13.14 -2.87 -9.98
CA GLU A 780 -12.38 -1.62 -9.95
C GLU A 780 -12.75 -0.82 -8.69
N VAL A 781 -11.75 -0.26 -8.00
CA VAL A 781 -11.92 0.50 -6.75
C VAL A 781 -12.33 1.94 -7.11
N ASN A 782 -13.57 2.06 -7.56
CA ASN A 782 -14.15 3.25 -8.19
C ASN A 782 -15.69 3.21 -8.15
N LEU A 783 -16.33 4.28 -7.67
CA LEU A 783 -17.80 4.39 -7.60
C LEU A 783 -18.42 5.21 -8.76
N ASP A 784 -17.60 5.77 -9.64
CA ASP A 784 -17.99 6.57 -10.81
C ASP A 784 -17.29 5.97 -12.05
N LEU A 785 -17.63 4.73 -12.37
CA LEU A 785 -17.03 3.92 -13.44
C LEU A 785 -17.18 4.58 -14.82
N ASP A 786 -18.19 5.42 -15.02
CA ASP A 786 -18.42 6.20 -16.24
C ASP A 786 -17.73 7.59 -16.24
N GLY A 787 -16.96 7.92 -15.20
CA GLY A 787 -16.05 9.07 -15.16
C GLY A 787 -16.71 10.45 -15.27
N ARG A 788 -17.97 10.58 -14.86
CA ARG A 788 -18.75 11.83 -15.04
C ARG A 788 -18.62 12.81 -13.87
N ARG A 789 -18.12 12.39 -12.71
CA ARG A 789 -17.90 13.28 -11.56
C ARG A 789 -16.62 14.09 -11.72
N ALA A 790 -16.56 15.22 -11.03
CA ALA A 790 -15.35 16.03 -10.95
C ALA A 790 -14.27 15.37 -10.09
N VAL A 791 -13.00 15.64 -10.37
CA VAL A 791 -11.83 15.11 -9.62
C VAL A 791 -11.92 15.40 -8.12
N ALA A 792 -12.40 16.58 -7.73
CA ALA A 792 -12.60 16.96 -6.33
C ALA A 792 -13.70 16.16 -5.59
N ASN A 793 -14.50 15.37 -6.32
CA ASN A 793 -15.72 14.73 -5.84
C ASN A 793 -15.74 13.20 -6.05
N SER A 794 -14.69 12.60 -6.62
CA SER A 794 -14.59 11.16 -6.86
C SER A 794 -13.14 10.73 -7.10
N ILE A 795 -12.77 9.53 -6.64
CA ILE A 795 -11.45 8.92 -6.82
C ILE A 795 -11.60 7.62 -7.61
N ASN A 796 -10.54 7.30 -8.36
CA ASN A 796 -10.32 6.00 -8.97
C ASN A 796 -8.98 5.45 -8.47
N LEU A 797 -8.96 4.26 -7.87
CA LEU A 797 -7.74 3.55 -7.47
C LEU A 797 -7.43 2.35 -8.39
N GLY A 798 -8.11 2.24 -9.54
CA GLY A 798 -7.90 1.22 -10.56
C GLY A 798 -8.45 -0.16 -10.19
N LYS A 799 -8.14 -1.17 -11.01
CA LYS A 799 -8.44 -2.58 -10.71
C LYS A 799 -7.28 -3.19 -9.89
N PRO A 800 -7.53 -3.66 -8.66
CA PRO A 800 -6.51 -4.31 -7.82
C PRO A 800 -5.90 -5.56 -8.47
N ARG A 801 -4.63 -5.78 -8.16
CA ARG A 801 -3.82 -6.99 -8.45
C ARG A 801 -3.07 -7.49 -7.20
N ARG A 802 -3.26 -6.79 -6.08
CA ARG A 802 -2.61 -6.96 -4.77
C ARG A 802 -3.51 -6.45 -3.66
N ALA A 803 -3.38 -7.01 -2.46
CA ALA A 803 -4.11 -6.57 -1.27
C ALA A 803 -3.93 -5.09 -0.93
N TRP A 804 -2.72 -4.53 -1.06
CA TRP A 804 -2.42 -3.12 -0.72
C TRP A 804 -3.17 -2.08 -1.58
N GLN A 805 -3.64 -2.49 -2.76
CA GLN A 805 -4.37 -1.64 -3.71
C GLN A 805 -5.85 -1.49 -3.35
N LEU A 806 -6.37 -2.29 -2.42
CA LEU A 806 -7.75 -2.21 -1.94
C LEU A 806 -7.99 -0.94 -1.10
N ALA A 807 -9.26 -0.70 -0.79
CA ALA A 807 -9.74 0.49 -0.09
C ALA A 807 -11.00 0.19 0.73
N SER A 808 -11.39 1.11 1.60
CA SER A 808 -12.58 0.95 2.46
C SER A 808 -13.88 1.03 1.66
N THR A 809 -14.57 -0.12 1.67
CA THR A 809 -15.95 -0.33 1.23
C THR A 809 -16.98 0.18 2.24
N SER A 810 -16.57 0.59 3.45
CA SER A 810 -17.47 0.96 4.56
C SER A 810 -18.47 2.08 4.25
N ASN A 811 -18.21 2.82 3.16
CA ASN A 811 -19.07 3.82 2.55
C ASN A 811 -20.36 3.26 1.89
N GLU A 812 -20.37 1.98 1.54
CA GLU A 812 -21.42 1.32 0.75
C GLU A 812 -22.71 1.09 1.56
N ARG A 813 -22.61 1.14 2.90
CA ARG A 813 -23.72 0.99 3.85
C ARG A 813 -24.88 1.97 3.58
N ASP A 814 -24.59 3.19 3.15
CA ASP A 814 -25.60 4.21 2.85
C ASP A 814 -26.14 4.12 1.41
N ARG A 815 -25.46 3.35 0.53
CA ARG A 815 -25.80 3.18 -0.90
C ARG A 815 -25.48 1.75 -1.38
N PRO A 816 -26.29 0.73 -1.04
CA PRO A 816 -26.05 -0.66 -1.44
C PRO A 816 -25.94 -0.87 -2.96
N SER A 817 -26.61 -0.02 -3.75
CA SER A 817 -26.48 0.03 -5.21
C SER A 817 -25.07 0.40 -5.71
N LEU A 818 -24.17 0.87 -4.85
CA LEU A 818 -22.76 1.13 -5.19
C LEU A 818 -21.81 0.04 -4.68
N ALA A 819 -22.29 -0.99 -3.99
CA ALA A 819 -21.47 -1.99 -3.30
C ALA A 819 -20.41 -2.69 -4.19
N LEU A 820 -19.28 -3.11 -3.64
CA LEU A 820 -18.21 -3.82 -4.34
C LEU A 820 -18.00 -5.23 -3.75
N PRO A 821 -18.90 -6.22 -4.01
CA PRO A 821 -18.91 -7.50 -3.30
C PRO A 821 -17.60 -8.32 -3.37
N ARG A 822 -16.85 -8.27 -4.48
CA ARG A 822 -15.57 -9.01 -4.55
C ARG A 822 -14.42 -8.28 -3.85
N VAL A 823 -14.41 -6.95 -3.86
CA VAL A 823 -13.53 -6.14 -3.00
C VAL A 823 -13.83 -6.41 -1.52
N GLN A 824 -15.11 -6.33 -1.10
CA GLN A 824 -15.53 -6.58 0.28
C GLN A 824 -15.09 -7.96 0.78
N ALA A 825 -15.32 -9.01 0.00
CA ALA A 825 -14.94 -10.39 0.36
C ALA A 825 -13.43 -10.60 0.63
N VAL A 826 -12.56 -9.74 0.08
CA VAL A 826 -11.12 -9.74 0.38
C VAL A 826 -10.80 -8.81 1.56
N VAL A 827 -11.46 -7.65 1.64
CA VAL A 827 -11.35 -6.71 2.77
C VAL A 827 -11.76 -7.36 4.10
N ASP A 828 -12.79 -8.20 4.12
CA ASP A 828 -13.24 -8.97 5.29
C ASP A 828 -12.10 -9.81 5.90
N VAL A 829 -11.29 -10.44 5.04
CA VAL A 829 -10.12 -11.21 5.47
C VAL A 829 -9.00 -10.27 5.95
N LEU A 830 -8.77 -9.17 5.23
CA LEU A 830 -7.74 -8.19 5.61
C LEU A 830 -8.01 -7.62 7.02
N GLU A 831 -9.24 -7.20 7.30
CA GLU A 831 -9.63 -6.63 8.60
C GLU A 831 -9.50 -7.66 9.73
N ALA A 832 -9.86 -8.92 9.51
CA ALA A 832 -9.69 -10.00 10.51
C ALA A 832 -8.21 -10.18 10.94
N PHE A 833 -7.27 -9.97 10.01
CA PHE A 833 -5.83 -10.02 10.25
C PHE A 833 -5.19 -8.65 10.57
N GLY A 834 -6.00 -7.64 10.91
CA GLY A 834 -5.56 -6.37 11.50
C GLY A 834 -5.28 -5.24 10.50
N TRP A 835 -5.68 -5.37 9.24
CA TRP A 835 -5.67 -4.25 8.28
C TRP A 835 -6.62 -3.14 8.72
N ARG A 836 -6.29 -1.89 8.40
CA ARG A 836 -7.05 -0.70 8.81
C ARG A 836 -7.83 -0.11 7.62
N PRO A 837 -9.18 -0.16 7.60
CA PRO A 837 -10.00 0.50 6.57
C PRO A 837 -9.97 2.03 6.69
N SER A 838 -9.66 2.57 7.87
CA SER A 838 -9.46 3.99 8.09
C SER A 838 -8.12 4.23 8.80
N ARG A 839 -7.33 5.16 8.25
CA ARG A 839 -6.03 5.56 8.79
C ARG A 839 -6.06 7.04 9.13
N GLN A 840 -6.77 7.37 10.21
CA GLN A 840 -6.83 8.75 10.72
C GLN A 840 -5.49 9.19 11.32
N ASP A 841 -4.72 8.24 11.85
CA ASP A 841 -3.41 8.42 12.46
C ASP A 841 -2.38 7.38 11.98
N ALA A 842 -1.09 7.73 12.11
CA ALA A 842 0.02 6.84 11.81
C ALA A 842 0.14 5.73 12.85
N LEU A 843 0.55 4.54 12.38
CA LEU A 843 0.78 3.36 13.21
C LEU A 843 1.99 2.59 12.67
N THR A 844 2.92 2.19 13.53
CA THR A 844 4.08 1.37 13.11
C THR A 844 3.84 -0.14 13.28
N THR A 845 3.05 -0.54 14.28
CA THR A 845 2.78 -1.94 14.62
C THR A 845 1.29 -2.16 14.69
N ARG A 846 0.75 -3.05 13.83
CA ARG A 846 -0.65 -3.51 13.92
C ARG A 846 -0.83 -4.46 15.10
N ASP A 847 -2.03 -4.54 15.64
CA ASP A 847 -2.40 -5.64 16.53
C ASP A 847 -2.29 -6.97 15.76
N SER A 848 -1.58 -7.93 16.36
CA SER A 848 -1.36 -9.28 15.82
C SER A 848 -1.95 -10.37 16.72
N SER A 849 -2.81 -9.98 17.66
CA SER A 849 -3.49 -10.89 18.57
C SER A 849 -4.31 -11.96 17.82
N PRO A 850 -4.37 -13.20 18.34
CA PRO A 850 -5.25 -14.23 17.81
C PRO A 850 -6.71 -13.89 18.16
N ASN A 851 -7.63 -14.12 17.21
CA ASN A 851 -9.07 -13.98 17.46
C ASN A 851 -9.88 -15.04 16.71
N LEU A 852 -11.16 -15.22 17.08
CA LEU A 852 -12.03 -16.26 16.50
C LEU A 852 -12.45 -15.97 15.03
N ILE A 853 -12.33 -14.73 14.56
CA ILE A 853 -12.72 -14.34 13.20
C ILE A 853 -11.65 -14.78 12.19
N GLN A 854 -10.37 -14.72 12.57
CA GLN A 854 -9.21 -15.11 11.73
C GLN A 854 -9.35 -16.53 11.11
N PRO A 855 -9.58 -17.61 11.88
CA PRO A 855 -9.81 -18.92 11.28
C PRO A 855 -11.19 -19.01 10.59
N ALA A 856 -12.23 -18.38 11.16
CA ALA A 856 -13.58 -18.48 10.61
C ALA A 856 -13.71 -17.89 9.19
N VAL A 857 -13.04 -16.76 8.91
CA VAL A 857 -13.09 -16.07 7.62
C VAL A 857 -12.24 -16.75 6.54
N LEU A 858 -11.15 -17.44 6.91
CA LEU A 858 -10.40 -18.28 5.97
C LEU A 858 -11.18 -19.57 5.64
N ALA A 859 -11.74 -20.22 6.66
CA ALA A 859 -12.43 -21.49 6.54
C ALA A 859 -13.78 -21.40 5.79
N ASN A 860 -14.53 -20.31 5.99
CA ASN A 860 -15.93 -20.17 5.53
C ASN A 860 -16.22 -18.87 4.77
N GLY A 861 -15.27 -17.94 4.67
CA GLY A 861 -15.47 -16.66 3.99
C GLY A 861 -15.52 -16.81 2.46
N THR A 862 -16.17 -15.85 1.81
CA THR A 862 -16.37 -15.82 0.35
C THR A 862 -15.05 -15.99 -0.43
N MET A 863 -13.96 -15.35 0.01
CA MET A 863 -12.62 -15.50 -0.60
C MET A 863 -12.08 -16.94 -0.47
N GLY A 864 -12.28 -17.59 0.68
CA GLY A 864 -11.88 -18.98 0.92
C GLY A 864 -12.56 -19.96 -0.06
N VAL A 865 -13.82 -19.72 -0.40
CA VAL A 865 -14.56 -20.52 -1.42
C VAL A 865 -13.93 -20.39 -2.81
N TRP A 866 -13.42 -19.21 -3.19
CA TRP A 866 -12.73 -19.02 -4.49
C TRP A 866 -11.35 -19.67 -4.54
N LEU A 867 -10.67 -19.75 -3.40
CA LEU A 867 -9.32 -20.28 -3.22
C LEU A 867 -9.28 -21.80 -3.02
N THR A 868 -10.41 -22.40 -2.67
CA THR A 868 -10.53 -23.86 -2.50
C THR A 868 -11.21 -24.53 -3.68
N ARG A 869 -12.15 -23.85 -4.37
CA ARG A 869 -12.85 -24.46 -5.51
C ARG A 869 -11.99 -24.50 -6.77
N LEU A 870 -11.79 -25.71 -7.28
CA LEU A 870 -11.12 -26.00 -8.54
C LEU A 870 -12.01 -25.60 -9.73
N SER A 871 -11.83 -24.35 -10.14
CA SER A 871 -12.39 -23.71 -11.34
C SER A 871 -11.39 -23.81 -12.50
N ASP A 872 -11.80 -23.57 -13.76
CA ASP A 872 -10.90 -23.74 -14.92
C ASP A 872 -9.70 -22.78 -14.93
N ASP A 873 -9.83 -21.60 -14.35
CA ASP A 873 -8.77 -20.60 -14.19
C ASP A 873 -7.89 -20.84 -12.95
N HIS A 874 -8.21 -21.84 -12.12
CA HIS A 874 -7.52 -22.10 -10.85
C HIS A 874 -6.22 -22.89 -11.07
N GLY A 875 -5.09 -22.37 -10.58
CA GLY A 875 -3.77 -22.97 -10.80
C GLY A 875 -3.59 -24.42 -10.31
N ILE A 876 -4.28 -24.83 -9.24
CA ILE A 876 -4.29 -26.24 -8.80
C ILE A 876 -5.12 -27.15 -9.74
N THR A 877 -6.10 -26.63 -10.48
CA THR A 877 -6.83 -27.42 -11.50
C THR A 877 -5.89 -27.86 -12.61
N GLN A 878 -5.05 -26.94 -13.11
CA GLN A 878 -4.08 -27.26 -14.15
C GLN A 878 -3.04 -28.27 -13.65
N LEU A 879 -2.53 -28.09 -12.41
CA LEU A 879 -1.64 -29.03 -11.73
C LEU A 879 -2.24 -30.46 -11.62
N ALA A 880 -3.54 -30.56 -11.33
CA ALA A 880 -4.24 -31.84 -11.23
C ALA A 880 -4.42 -32.54 -12.59
N LEU A 881 -4.50 -31.78 -13.68
CA LEU A 881 -4.66 -32.30 -15.05
C LEU A 881 -3.35 -32.82 -15.67
N GLU A 882 -2.19 -32.39 -15.16
CA GLU A 882 -0.87 -32.88 -15.60
C GLU A 882 -0.72 -34.41 -15.48
N ASP A 883 0.07 -35.02 -16.38
CA ASP A 883 0.41 -36.44 -16.30
C ASP A 883 1.58 -36.67 -15.32
N GLN A 884 1.27 -37.10 -14.11
CA GLN A 884 2.23 -37.30 -13.02
C GLN A 884 1.74 -38.36 -12.01
N PRO A 885 2.64 -38.97 -11.21
CA PRO A 885 2.27 -39.78 -10.05
C PRO A 885 1.55 -38.95 -8.97
N LEU A 886 0.72 -39.61 -8.16
CA LEU A 886 -0.02 -38.94 -7.08
C LEU A 886 0.91 -38.42 -5.98
N GLU A 887 1.96 -39.16 -5.65
CA GLU A 887 2.99 -38.76 -4.69
C GLU A 887 3.65 -37.44 -5.12
N ARG A 888 3.90 -37.29 -6.43
CA ARG A 888 4.47 -36.07 -7.01
C ARG A 888 3.47 -34.91 -6.99
N LEU A 889 2.18 -35.17 -7.20
CA LEU A 889 1.15 -34.14 -7.00
C LEU A 889 1.14 -33.65 -5.54
N VAL A 890 1.19 -34.56 -4.56
CA VAL A 890 1.22 -34.20 -3.13
C VAL A 890 2.48 -33.40 -2.78
N ASP A 891 3.67 -33.82 -3.22
CA ASP A 891 4.92 -33.08 -3.00
C ASP A 891 4.85 -31.65 -3.55
N ARG A 892 4.27 -31.48 -4.75
CA ARG A 892 4.11 -30.16 -5.37
C ARG A 892 3.08 -29.29 -4.65
N LEU A 893 2.02 -29.86 -4.08
CA LEU A 893 1.08 -29.12 -3.23
C LEU A 893 1.78 -28.57 -1.97
N PHE A 894 2.58 -29.40 -1.28
CA PHE A 894 3.32 -28.97 -0.08
C PHE A 894 4.38 -27.91 -0.40
N LEU A 895 5.14 -28.09 -1.48
CA LEU A 895 6.14 -27.12 -1.92
C LEU A 895 5.51 -25.78 -2.32
N ARG A 896 4.34 -25.81 -2.95
CA ARG A 896 3.63 -24.62 -3.47
C ARG A 896 2.80 -23.87 -2.44
N ILE A 897 2.30 -24.52 -1.38
CA ILE A 897 1.43 -23.90 -0.36
C ILE A 897 2.21 -23.61 0.93
N LEU A 898 2.94 -24.62 1.44
CA LEU A 898 3.65 -24.55 2.72
C LEU A 898 5.15 -24.27 2.55
N THR A 899 5.70 -24.42 1.33
CA THR A 899 7.14 -24.24 1.06
C THR A 899 8.01 -25.20 1.86
N ARG A 900 7.60 -26.48 1.90
CA ARG A 900 8.37 -27.60 2.44
C ARG A 900 8.01 -28.89 1.71
N GLN A 901 8.67 -29.98 2.05
CA GLN A 901 8.20 -31.33 1.70
C GLN A 901 7.13 -31.79 2.71
N PRO A 902 6.23 -32.72 2.33
CA PRO A 902 5.38 -33.39 3.30
C PRO A 902 6.21 -34.33 4.18
N LEU A 903 5.82 -34.45 5.45
CA LEU A 903 6.28 -35.51 6.34
C LEU A 903 5.72 -36.87 5.85
N ASP A 904 6.36 -37.98 6.20
CA ASP A 904 5.97 -39.29 5.67
C ASP A 904 4.52 -39.68 5.99
N ASP A 905 4.02 -39.37 7.19
CA ASP A 905 2.62 -39.61 7.56
C ASP A 905 1.64 -38.66 6.86
N GLU A 906 2.01 -37.40 6.61
CA GLU A 906 1.20 -36.46 5.83
C GLU A 906 1.08 -36.94 4.37
N ARG A 907 2.22 -37.28 3.75
CA ARG A 907 2.34 -37.86 2.41
C ARG A 907 1.45 -39.09 2.31
N LYS A 908 1.64 -40.06 3.20
CA LYS A 908 0.91 -41.34 3.24
C LYS A 908 -0.59 -41.15 3.42
N SER A 909 -1.01 -40.27 4.33
CA SER A 909 -2.42 -39.97 4.59
C SER A 909 -3.10 -39.35 3.36
N ILE A 910 -2.49 -38.32 2.77
CA ILE A 910 -3.07 -37.59 1.64
C ILE A 910 -3.01 -38.41 0.34
N VAL A 911 -1.95 -39.18 0.11
CA VAL A 911 -1.90 -40.14 -1.01
C VAL A 911 -3.00 -41.18 -0.87
N ALA A 912 -3.16 -41.83 0.29
CA ALA A 912 -4.22 -42.82 0.50
C ALA A 912 -5.63 -42.24 0.30
N TYR A 913 -5.86 -40.99 0.73
CA TYR A 913 -7.14 -40.30 0.54
C TYR A 913 -7.43 -39.90 -0.91
N LEU A 914 -6.40 -39.54 -1.69
CA LEU A 914 -6.54 -39.11 -3.09
C LEU A 914 -6.38 -40.24 -4.13
N GLN A 915 -5.99 -41.45 -3.71
CA GLN A 915 -5.68 -42.57 -4.60
C GLN A 915 -6.90 -43.10 -5.34
N ASP A 916 -8.05 -43.22 -4.67
CA ASP A 916 -9.30 -43.68 -5.29
C ASP A 916 -9.70 -42.78 -6.46
N GLY A 917 -9.75 -43.34 -7.67
CA GLY A 917 -10.08 -42.61 -8.90
C GLY A 917 -8.97 -41.69 -9.43
N TYR A 918 -7.74 -41.73 -8.91
CA TYR A 918 -6.65 -40.86 -9.40
C TYR A 918 -6.30 -41.10 -10.87
N SER A 919 -6.37 -42.34 -11.34
CA SER A 919 -6.17 -42.72 -12.74
C SER A 919 -7.16 -42.02 -13.68
N ASP A 920 -8.44 -42.09 -13.32
CA ASP A 920 -9.59 -41.72 -14.14
C ASP A 920 -10.09 -40.29 -13.85
N ARG A 921 -9.40 -39.57 -12.96
CA ARG A 921 -9.75 -38.21 -12.51
C ARG A 921 -9.85 -37.18 -13.65
N ARG A 922 -9.20 -37.43 -14.79
CA ARG A 922 -9.13 -36.53 -15.94
C ARG A 922 -10.22 -36.92 -16.92
N LEU A 923 -11.20 -36.07 -17.08
CA LEU A 923 -12.25 -36.28 -18.07
C LEU A 923 -11.76 -35.72 -19.42
N GLU A 924 -12.12 -36.38 -20.53
CA GLU A 924 -11.98 -35.76 -21.84
C GLU A 924 -12.73 -34.42 -21.86
N PRO A 925 -12.21 -33.38 -22.53
CA PRO A 925 -12.88 -32.08 -22.55
C PRO A 925 -14.29 -32.26 -23.14
N PRO A 926 -15.36 -31.94 -22.40
CA PRO A 926 -16.70 -32.03 -22.95
C PRO A 926 -16.82 -31.12 -24.17
N THR A 927 -17.69 -31.50 -25.11
CA THR A 927 -18.09 -30.64 -26.24
C THR A 927 -18.32 -29.22 -25.71
N PRO A 928 -17.57 -28.20 -26.17
CA PRO A 928 -17.43 -26.93 -25.46
C PRO A 928 -18.80 -26.37 -25.13
N ALA A 929 -19.05 -26.18 -23.83
CA ALA A 929 -20.36 -25.88 -23.28
C ALA A 929 -21.02 -24.75 -24.08
N ALA A 930 -22.18 -25.06 -24.70
CA ALA A 930 -22.78 -24.25 -25.76
C ALA A 930 -22.73 -22.76 -25.39
N PRO A 931 -22.08 -21.92 -26.23
CA PRO A 931 -21.52 -20.64 -25.78
C PRO A 931 -22.60 -19.80 -25.12
N LYS A 932 -22.39 -19.52 -23.82
CA LYS A 932 -23.35 -18.78 -22.99
C LYS A 932 -23.74 -17.50 -23.72
N GLU A 933 -25.05 -17.32 -23.91
CA GLU A 933 -25.63 -16.19 -24.63
C GLU A 933 -24.92 -14.88 -24.26
N ARG A 934 -24.32 -14.19 -25.25
CA ARG A 934 -23.58 -12.95 -25.01
C ARG A 934 -24.57 -11.88 -24.54
N ARG A 935 -24.65 -11.67 -23.23
CA ARG A 935 -25.41 -10.56 -22.62
C ARG A 935 -24.49 -9.38 -22.26
N PRO A 936 -24.89 -8.12 -22.52
CA PRO A 936 -24.08 -6.96 -22.15
C PRO A 936 -23.85 -6.86 -20.65
N PRO A 937 -22.67 -6.36 -20.22
CA PRO A 937 -22.36 -6.19 -18.80
C PRO A 937 -23.15 -5.01 -18.22
N ARG A 938 -24.39 -5.25 -17.77
CA ARG A 938 -25.19 -4.29 -17.00
C ARG A 938 -24.36 -3.74 -15.84
N TYR A 939 -24.06 -2.44 -15.86
CA TYR A 939 -23.17 -1.79 -14.91
C TYR A 939 -23.89 -0.74 -14.07
N VAL A 940 -23.47 -0.66 -12.80
CA VAL A 940 -23.95 0.35 -11.86
C VAL A 940 -22.81 1.27 -11.49
N SER A 941 -23.07 2.58 -11.54
CA SER A 941 -22.13 3.67 -11.31
C SER A 941 -22.88 4.83 -10.66
N TRP A 942 -22.17 5.87 -10.22
CA TRP A 942 -22.78 7.05 -9.61
C TRP A 942 -23.95 7.63 -10.41
N SER A 943 -23.88 7.61 -11.75
CA SER A 943 -24.92 8.18 -12.61
C SER A 943 -26.28 7.46 -12.58
N ASN A 944 -26.35 6.18 -12.18
CA ASN A 944 -27.55 5.33 -12.25
C ASN A 944 -27.92 4.59 -10.95
N HIS A 945 -27.19 4.83 -9.85
CA HIS A 945 -27.33 4.11 -8.58
C HIS A 945 -28.64 4.32 -7.79
N LEU A 946 -29.53 5.23 -8.21
CA LEU A 946 -30.84 5.47 -7.58
C LEU A 946 -32.00 4.86 -8.38
N THR A 947 -31.72 3.81 -9.15
CA THR A 947 -32.71 3.03 -9.91
C THR A 947 -33.00 1.68 -9.23
N GLU A 948 -34.18 1.11 -9.48
CA GLU A 948 -34.54 -0.23 -9.00
C GLU A 948 -33.61 -1.31 -9.59
N GLU A 949 -33.34 -1.20 -10.89
CA GLU A 949 -32.44 -2.10 -11.64
C GLU A 949 -31.01 -2.09 -11.07
N ALA A 950 -30.50 -0.94 -10.63
CA ALA A 950 -29.20 -0.85 -9.96
C ALA A 950 -29.12 -1.70 -8.66
N ASN A 951 -30.19 -1.72 -7.86
CA ASN A 951 -30.25 -2.57 -6.67
C ASN A 951 -30.30 -4.06 -7.08
N ARG A 952 -31.13 -4.41 -8.08
CA ARG A 952 -31.24 -5.79 -8.58
C ARG A 952 -29.90 -6.32 -9.07
N ILE A 953 -29.18 -5.57 -9.90
CA ILE A 953 -27.85 -5.94 -10.42
C ILE A 953 -26.83 -6.15 -9.29
N LYS A 954 -26.88 -5.36 -8.21
CA LYS A 954 -25.93 -5.52 -7.10
C LYS A 954 -26.25 -6.73 -6.24
N VAL A 955 -27.52 -7.07 -6.02
CA VAL A 955 -27.92 -8.34 -5.39
C VAL A 955 -27.53 -9.54 -6.25
N GLU A 956 -27.71 -9.47 -7.58
CA GLU A 956 -27.25 -10.49 -8.53
C GLU A 956 -25.72 -10.68 -8.46
N ARG A 957 -24.95 -9.58 -8.47
CA ARG A 957 -23.47 -9.58 -8.35
C ARG A 957 -22.97 -10.04 -6.98
N GLU A 958 -23.69 -9.75 -5.90
CA GLU A 958 -23.34 -10.24 -4.57
C GLU A 958 -23.57 -11.75 -4.47
N ALA A 959 -24.67 -12.26 -5.03
CA ALA A 959 -24.91 -13.70 -5.14
C ALA A 959 -23.87 -14.39 -6.04
N GLU A 960 -23.40 -13.74 -7.11
CA GLU A 960 -22.27 -14.19 -7.93
C GLU A 960 -20.96 -14.25 -7.14
N ALA A 961 -20.61 -13.18 -6.41
CA ALA A 961 -19.41 -13.14 -5.58
C ALA A 961 -19.42 -14.24 -4.50
N ARG A 962 -20.51 -14.34 -3.73
CA ARG A 962 -20.70 -15.39 -2.70
C ARG A 962 -20.68 -16.81 -3.28
N ARG A 963 -21.25 -17.01 -4.48
CA ARG A 963 -21.25 -18.31 -5.16
C ARG A 963 -19.86 -18.68 -5.65
N GLY A 964 -19.08 -17.72 -6.14
CA GLY A 964 -17.80 -17.96 -6.83
C GLY A 964 -17.97 -18.59 -8.21
N ASP A 965 -16.85 -18.78 -8.90
CA ASP A 965 -16.79 -19.37 -10.25
C ASP A 965 -17.27 -20.84 -10.27
N PRO A 966 -17.81 -21.36 -11.37
CA PRO A 966 -18.21 -22.76 -11.45
C PRO A 966 -17.00 -23.69 -11.24
N PRO A 967 -17.20 -24.86 -10.61
CA PRO A 967 -16.16 -25.88 -10.60
C PRO A 967 -15.91 -26.39 -12.03
N THR A 968 -14.68 -26.82 -12.33
CA THR A 968 -14.34 -27.43 -13.62
C THR A 968 -15.12 -28.73 -13.84
N ASP A 969 -15.48 -28.99 -15.09
CA ASP A 969 -16.02 -30.26 -15.59
C ASP A 969 -14.93 -31.16 -16.22
N ARG A 970 -13.68 -30.69 -16.27
CA ARG A 970 -12.50 -31.41 -16.80
C ARG A 970 -11.92 -32.42 -15.80
N LEU A 971 -12.42 -32.42 -14.57
CA LEU A 971 -12.04 -33.35 -13.51
C LEU A 971 -13.27 -34.10 -12.98
N ASP A 972 -13.11 -35.38 -12.64
CA ASP A 972 -14.18 -36.16 -12.00
C ASP A 972 -14.71 -35.42 -10.74
N ALA A 973 -16.02 -35.32 -10.64
CA ALA A 973 -16.66 -34.54 -9.59
C ALA A 973 -16.48 -35.14 -8.19
N ALA A 974 -16.20 -36.44 -8.02
CA ALA A 974 -15.90 -37.03 -6.71
C ALA A 974 -14.43 -36.81 -6.32
N TRP A 975 -13.50 -37.09 -7.24
CA TRP A 975 -12.06 -36.90 -7.03
C TRP A 975 -11.70 -35.41 -6.84
N ARG A 976 -12.28 -34.51 -7.65
CA ARG A 976 -12.11 -33.05 -7.53
C ARG A 976 -12.43 -32.58 -6.11
N ARG A 977 -13.55 -33.03 -5.52
CA ARG A 977 -13.93 -32.66 -4.15
C ARG A 977 -12.92 -33.14 -3.10
N ARG A 978 -12.37 -34.36 -3.23
CA ARG A 978 -11.30 -34.82 -2.33
C ARG A 978 -10.05 -33.93 -2.42
N LEU A 979 -9.68 -33.45 -3.61
CA LEU A 979 -8.59 -32.47 -3.74
C LEU A 979 -8.95 -31.09 -3.18
N GLU A 980 -10.21 -30.67 -3.27
CA GLU A 980 -10.72 -29.43 -2.63
C GLU A 980 -10.67 -29.54 -1.10
N ASP A 981 -11.00 -30.69 -0.51
CA ASP A 981 -10.92 -30.94 0.94
C ASP A 981 -9.45 -30.93 1.44
N VAL A 982 -8.52 -31.52 0.67
CA VAL A 982 -7.07 -31.44 0.94
C VAL A 982 -6.58 -29.99 0.83
N LEU A 983 -6.97 -29.26 -0.22
CA LEU A 983 -6.58 -27.86 -0.41
C LEU A 983 -7.11 -26.97 0.71
N TRP A 984 -8.38 -27.13 1.10
CA TRP A 984 -8.98 -26.44 2.25
C TRP A 984 -8.19 -26.71 3.54
N THR A 985 -7.80 -27.96 3.78
CA THR A 985 -7.01 -28.36 4.95
C THR A 985 -5.64 -27.68 4.97
N MET A 986 -4.96 -27.61 3.83
CA MET A 986 -3.63 -26.98 3.72
C MET A 986 -3.69 -25.44 3.86
N LEU A 987 -4.69 -24.78 3.26
CA LEU A 987 -4.85 -23.32 3.35
C LEU A 987 -5.30 -22.85 4.73
N ASN A 988 -5.98 -23.70 5.52
CA ASN A 988 -6.35 -23.44 6.91
C ASN A 988 -5.34 -23.98 7.93
N SER A 989 -4.19 -24.52 7.50
CA SER A 989 -3.11 -24.93 8.41
C SER A 989 -2.53 -23.71 9.15
N PRO A 990 -2.37 -23.75 10.48
CA PRO A 990 -1.73 -22.67 11.23
C PRO A 990 -0.33 -22.32 10.70
N GLU A 991 0.40 -23.31 10.16
CA GLU A 991 1.73 -23.15 9.56
C GLU A 991 1.74 -22.09 8.45
N PHE A 992 0.66 -21.96 7.67
CA PHE A 992 0.58 -21.00 6.58
C PHE A 992 0.74 -19.55 7.06
N LEU A 993 0.28 -19.24 8.29
CA LEU A 993 0.17 -17.90 8.85
C LEU A 993 1.47 -17.33 9.42
N PHE A 994 2.59 -18.07 9.37
CA PHE A 994 3.87 -17.66 9.97
C PHE A 994 5.04 -17.67 8.98
N THR A 995 6.03 -16.83 9.24
CA THR A 995 7.40 -17.02 8.75
C THR A 995 8.10 -18.04 9.66
N PRO A 996 8.79 -19.05 9.11
CA PRO A 996 9.66 -19.93 9.90
C PRO A 996 10.92 -19.19 10.40
#